data_AF-A0A7J4SJ40-F1
#
_entry.id   AF-A0A7J4SJ40-F1
#
_cell.length_a   1.000
_cell.length_b   1.000
_cell.length_c   1.000
_cell.angle_alpha   90.00
_cell.angle_beta   90.00
_cell.angle_gamma   90.00
#
_symmetry.space_group_name_H-M   'P 1'
#
loop_
_entity.id
_entity.type
_entity.pdbx_description
1 polymer ?
#
loop_
_entity_poly.entity_id
_entity_poly.type
_entity_poly.pdbx_seq_one_letter_code
_entity_poly.pdbx_strand_id
1 'polypeptide(L)'
;MSRVTTLIPKRIASIRFGLMDPNEIRKMSAVEVKTADTYKDDGHAYRQGLMDPHMGVIEPGLVCPTDNCKYDESPGHFGHIQLELPVIHIGFVGLIKTALKATCNSCSKILLHDEKNTHPSNPELSEQDYYRTRVRDIILKHGVGSTEFSKIIKEIEKVTSGAKRKVCMHCGAAQGKITLDKPTTFKEKLETQGAGKETERKLNPRDVREWLSSIPLEHLIFIGMHTQNRPEWTVLKVLPVPPITVRPSITLDSGDRSEDDLTHKLVDVLRINQRLRENRDSGAPQLIVEDLWELLQYHVTTYFDNQTSGIPPARHRSGRTLKTLTQRLKGKEGRFRSNLSGKRVNFCARSVISPDPYLGVNEVGVPEKIARELTVPIRVTMRNREQMRQMILRGPDVHPGVNYIIRGDKRRVRINARSRFINAGFRCHNPECTDETTLRPDLNKVMPAPNFLPGLVIKKEISRSIADPSIEETNYVADVASTVANLRGEDINGNALEKDDPRAILHYKWMWELEQLDKVTSDPIPEHLEITCPHCGSPADEWGERTSVEDRLSTFDRDGNPKPGMLVERHLIDGDVAIFNRQPSLHRMSMMVHEVRVMQGHTFRFNLAVCTPYNADFDGDEMNLHVIQSEEARAEAKILMRVQEHILTPRYGGAVIGGIHDHISGAYLLSRPGTLISVEHGLEMLGNIGWTGLLPEIVKDENGKDSFRGQDIISLIIPDNIHLRFRSRSNDDVVVKDGSVDGTLDKRAIGAEDGRLLDAIVQTNGPEKGAKFLDDFTQLSIAACTALGFTTGIDDEDLSPESLAAIEKANADARKLVEDELEAFGKDGKGYETRPGRTPRETLEENIMVMLDEGKQKAGDIAKDELNQSGSTNAAVNMAISGARGSMDNLTMMAGSIGQAKVRGKRLERGYHDRVLAHFKRGGRGALDRGFISNSFKRGLEPTEFFMLSVSGRESLVDTAVRTAKSGYMQRRLINAMDDLKVYDDEMLSVRNTANRIIQFSYGEDGID
;
A
#
# COMPACT_ATOMS: atom_id res chain seq x y z
N MET A 1 40.24 -1.57 1.01
CA MET A 1 39.40 -2.78 0.88
C MET A 1 38.19 -2.60 1.78
N SER A 2 37.00 -2.36 1.21
CA SER A 2 35.77 -2.17 2.00
C SER A 2 35.35 -3.50 2.62
N ARG A 3 34.98 -3.50 3.90
CA ARG A 3 34.54 -4.66 4.70
C ARG A 3 33.27 -5.36 4.17
N VAL A 4 32.77 -5.01 2.98
CA VAL A 4 31.46 -5.41 2.47
C VAL A 4 31.49 -6.79 1.78
N THR A 5 32.67 -7.32 1.43
CA THR A 5 32.78 -8.51 0.57
C THR A 5 32.73 -9.87 1.27
N THR A 6 32.69 -9.98 2.60
CA THR A 6 32.86 -11.29 3.29
C THR A 6 31.74 -11.71 4.25
N LEU A 7 30.68 -10.92 4.44
CA LEU A 7 29.58 -11.29 5.34
C LEU A 7 28.41 -11.86 4.54
N ILE A 8 28.20 -13.17 4.63
CA ILE A 8 26.92 -13.80 4.25
C ILE A 8 25.83 -13.04 5.03
N PRO A 9 24.82 -12.45 4.37
CA PRO A 9 23.81 -11.65 5.05
C PRO A 9 22.97 -12.55 5.96
N LYS A 10 23.29 -12.54 7.27
CA LYS A 10 22.48 -13.22 8.29
C LYS A 10 21.17 -12.45 8.47
N ARG A 11 20.04 -13.13 8.33
CA ARG A 11 18.71 -12.57 8.62
C ARG A 11 18.49 -12.52 10.14
N ILE A 12 17.76 -11.52 10.62
CA ILE A 12 17.44 -11.37 12.05
C ILE A 12 16.34 -12.37 12.41
N ALA A 13 16.68 -13.38 13.23
CA ALA A 13 15.72 -14.39 13.68
C ALA A 13 14.85 -13.91 14.86
N SER A 14 15.42 -13.12 15.78
CA SER A 14 14.71 -12.62 16.96
C SER A 14 15.29 -11.29 17.43
N ILE A 15 14.45 -10.45 18.05
CA ILE A 15 14.85 -9.19 18.68
C ILE A 15 14.53 -9.28 20.17
N ARG A 16 15.55 -9.13 21.02
CA ARG A 16 15.38 -9.09 22.48
C ARG A 16 15.49 -7.65 22.96
N PHE A 17 14.42 -7.14 23.55
CA PHE A 17 14.41 -5.84 24.20
C PHE A 17 14.95 -5.94 25.62
N GLY A 18 15.75 -4.95 26.04
CA GLY A 18 16.37 -4.88 27.36
C GLY A 18 16.61 -3.44 27.79
N LEU A 19 17.01 -3.27 29.06
CA LEU A 19 17.51 -2.01 29.59
C LEU A 19 19.02 -1.96 29.38
N MET A 20 19.56 -0.78 29.04
CA MET A 20 21.00 -0.62 28.81
C MET A 20 21.74 -0.42 30.14
N ASP A 21 22.77 -1.22 30.38
CA ASP A 21 23.69 -1.01 31.51
C ASP A 21 24.49 0.28 31.29
N PRO A 22 24.62 1.18 32.29
CA PRO A 22 25.54 2.30 32.23
C PRO A 22 26.96 1.96 31.73
N ASN A 23 27.49 0.77 32.04
CA ASN A 23 28.79 0.33 31.53
C ASN A 23 28.76 -0.04 30.04
N GLU A 24 27.67 -0.62 29.59
CA GLU A 24 27.43 -0.91 28.17
C GLU A 24 27.32 0.39 27.36
N ILE A 25 26.62 1.40 27.91
CA ILE A 25 26.51 2.74 27.30
C ILE A 25 27.89 3.39 27.14
N ARG A 26 28.80 3.22 28.11
CA ARG A 26 30.18 3.71 27.99
C ARG A 26 30.98 2.96 26.93
N LYS A 27 30.85 1.62 26.89
CA LYS A 27 31.57 0.78 25.92
C LYS A 27 31.10 0.99 24.48
N MET A 28 29.80 1.23 24.26
CA MET A 28 29.27 1.52 22.93
C MET A 28 29.58 2.94 22.47
N SER A 29 29.98 3.83 23.37
CA SER A 29 30.17 5.23 23.08
C SER A 29 31.53 5.50 22.45
N ALA A 30 31.52 6.21 21.31
CA ALA A 30 32.73 6.68 20.66
C ALA A 30 33.33 7.91 21.35
N VAL A 31 32.49 8.80 21.92
CA VAL A 31 32.91 10.07 22.52
C VAL A 31 32.13 10.36 23.80
N GLU A 32 32.86 10.75 24.84
CA GLU A 32 32.28 11.42 26.01
C GLU A 32 32.04 12.91 25.69
N VAL A 33 30.78 13.32 25.63
CA VAL A 33 30.41 14.70 25.28
C VAL A 33 30.47 15.58 26.52
N LYS A 34 31.35 16.59 26.50
CA LYS A 34 31.61 17.50 27.61
C LYS A 34 31.16 18.92 27.33
N THR A 35 31.33 19.42 26.11
CA THR A 35 31.01 20.81 25.74
C THR A 35 29.61 20.94 25.17
N ALA A 36 28.88 21.96 25.61
CA ALA A 36 27.53 22.26 25.14
C ALA A 36 27.51 23.03 23.81
N ASP A 37 28.61 23.67 23.42
CA ASP A 37 28.72 24.41 22.17
C ASP A 37 28.98 23.46 20.99
N THR A 38 28.35 23.76 19.84
CA THR A 38 28.32 22.87 18.67
C THR A 38 29.51 23.11 17.73
N TYR A 39 29.66 24.35 17.24
CA TYR A 39 30.72 24.75 16.30
C TYR A 39 31.52 25.93 16.84
N LYS A 40 32.79 25.98 16.43
CA LYS A 40 33.67 27.14 16.60
C LYS A 40 33.33 28.23 15.59
N ASP A 41 33.84 29.43 15.82
CA ASP A 41 33.72 30.56 14.89
C ASP A 41 34.34 30.25 13.51
N ASP A 42 35.32 29.35 13.46
CA ASP A 42 35.96 28.85 12.23
C ASP A 42 35.13 27.78 11.48
N GLY A 43 33.87 27.54 11.87
CA GLY A 43 32.96 26.56 11.26
C GLY A 43 33.24 25.09 11.58
N HIS A 44 34.33 24.78 12.27
CA HIS A 44 34.68 23.42 12.69
C HIS A 44 33.96 23.03 13.98
N ALA A 45 33.51 21.77 14.08
CA ALA A 45 32.88 21.25 15.28
C ALA A 45 33.87 21.18 16.46
N TYR A 46 33.38 21.40 17.68
CA TYR A 46 34.18 21.19 18.89
C TYR A 46 34.50 19.69 19.09
N ARG A 47 35.76 19.39 19.39
CA ARG A 47 36.16 18.06 19.89
C ARG A 47 35.52 17.82 21.26
N GLN A 48 35.00 16.63 21.49
CA GLN A 48 34.17 16.29 22.67
C GLN A 48 32.89 17.14 22.80
N GLY A 49 32.45 17.77 21.70
CA GLY A 49 31.19 18.49 21.60
C GLY A 49 30.07 17.64 21.03
N LEU A 50 28.87 18.22 20.94
CA LEU A 50 27.70 17.53 20.38
C LEU A 50 27.81 17.25 18.88
N MET A 51 28.66 17.94 18.12
CA MET A 51 28.82 17.71 16.68
C MET A 51 30.17 17.05 16.33
N ASP A 52 30.77 16.32 17.26
CA ASP A 52 32.05 15.66 17.05
C ASP A 52 31.99 14.64 15.88
N PRO A 53 32.88 14.73 14.87
CA PRO A 53 32.91 13.82 13.72
C PRO A 53 33.05 12.32 14.07
N HIS A 54 33.57 11.98 15.26
CA HIS A 54 33.64 10.58 15.71
C HIS A 54 32.25 9.96 15.95
N MET A 55 31.21 10.78 16.15
CA MET A 55 29.82 10.33 16.26
C MET A 55 29.13 10.14 14.89
N GLY A 56 29.85 10.40 13.80
CA GLY A 56 29.37 10.31 12.42
C GLY A 56 29.58 11.61 11.66
N VAL A 57 29.43 11.54 10.34
CA VAL A 57 29.57 12.70 9.44
C VAL A 57 28.31 12.84 8.60
N ILE A 58 27.90 14.09 8.34
CA ILE A 58 26.72 14.44 7.53
C ILE A 58 27.07 15.26 6.30
N GLU A 59 28.26 15.87 6.28
CA GLU A 59 28.70 16.71 5.17
C GLU A 59 29.38 15.88 4.07
N PRO A 60 29.05 16.11 2.79
CA PRO A 60 29.76 15.50 1.68
C PRO A 60 31.26 15.84 1.71
N GLY A 61 32.12 14.84 1.57
CA GLY A 61 33.57 15.00 1.54
C GLY A 61 34.28 14.75 2.87
N LEU A 62 33.56 14.77 3.99
CA LEU A 62 34.10 14.32 5.28
C LEU A 62 34.03 12.79 5.40
N VAL A 63 35.05 12.23 6.05
CA VAL A 63 35.14 10.80 6.38
C VAL A 63 35.11 10.69 7.90
N CYS A 64 34.28 9.78 8.42
CA CYS A 64 34.18 9.61 9.87
C CYS A 64 35.47 8.95 10.41
N PRO A 65 36.12 9.53 11.43
CA PRO A 65 37.35 8.96 12.00
C PRO A 65 37.16 7.59 12.65
N THR A 66 35.93 7.23 13.04
CA THR A 66 35.62 5.99 13.79
C THR A 66 35.48 4.77 12.89
N ASP A 67 34.81 4.91 11.74
CA ASP A 67 34.54 3.80 10.81
C ASP A 67 35.23 3.94 9.45
N ASN A 68 35.87 5.08 9.17
CA ASN A 68 36.45 5.43 7.87
C ASN A 68 35.45 5.35 6.69
N CYS A 69 34.16 5.47 6.97
CA CYS A 69 33.11 5.53 5.97
C CYS A 69 32.80 6.99 5.58
N LYS A 70 32.25 7.15 4.37
CA LYS A 70 31.64 8.39 3.91
C LYS A 70 30.27 8.61 4.58
N TYR A 71 29.69 9.79 4.42
CA TYR A 71 28.43 10.17 5.07
C TYR A 71 27.22 9.30 4.69
N ASP A 72 27.21 8.69 3.50
CA ASP A 72 26.14 7.84 2.98
C ASP A 72 26.21 6.39 3.52
N GLU A 73 27.42 5.91 3.78
CA GLU A 73 27.69 4.55 4.27
C GLU A 73 27.87 4.49 5.80
N SER A 74 28.15 5.61 6.45
CA SER A 74 28.38 5.64 7.90
C SER A 74 27.05 5.45 8.66
N PRO A 75 26.94 4.43 9.55
CA PRO A 75 25.75 4.23 10.38
C PRO A 75 25.61 5.32 11.47
N GLY A 76 26.70 6.03 11.78
CA GLY A 76 26.81 6.92 12.93
C GLY A 76 27.07 6.16 14.24
N HIS A 77 27.76 6.81 15.17
CA HIS A 77 28.22 6.20 16.43
C HIS A 77 27.66 6.96 17.64
N PHE A 78 27.27 6.21 18.68
CA PHE A 78 26.69 6.81 19.88
C PHE A 78 27.76 7.57 20.69
N GLY A 79 27.33 8.68 21.30
CA GLY A 79 28.07 9.39 22.33
C GLY A 79 27.49 9.06 23.70
N HIS A 80 28.10 9.58 24.76
CA HIS A 80 27.49 9.55 26.09
C HIS A 80 27.77 10.83 26.88
N ILE A 81 26.86 11.15 27.79
CA ILE A 81 27.01 12.21 28.79
C ILE A 81 27.04 11.55 30.16
N GLN A 82 28.09 11.83 30.92
CA GLN A 82 28.19 11.43 32.32
C GLN A 82 27.37 12.41 33.16
N LEU A 83 26.25 11.95 33.70
CA LEU A 83 25.42 12.76 34.60
C LEU A 83 26.09 12.85 35.96
N GLU A 84 26.09 14.05 36.55
CA GLU A 84 26.71 14.31 37.84
C GLU A 84 25.91 13.71 39.00
N LEU A 85 24.58 13.77 38.89
CA LEU A 85 23.63 13.14 39.82
C LEU A 85 22.67 12.21 39.05
N PRO A 86 22.18 11.13 39.69
CA PRO A 86 21.29 10.18 39.03
C PRO A 86 19.93 10.82 38.72
N VAL A 87 19.33 10.45 37.59
CA VAL A 87 18.06 11.01 37.10
C VAL A 87 17.06 9.89 36.81
N ILE A 88 15.81 10.05 37.23
CA ILE A 88 14.76 9.05 37.02
C ILE A 88 14.27 9.12 35.56
N HIS A 89 14.23 7.99 34.86
CA HIS A 89 13.66 7.94 33.52
C HIS A 89 12.12 7.95 33.57
N ILE A 90 11.48 8.94 32.95
CA ILE A 90 10.02 9.15 32.98
C ILE A 90 9.20 7.94 32.54
N GLY A 91 9.66 7.22 31.51
CA GLY A 91 8.98 6.03 31.00
C GLY A 91 8.89 4.85 31.99
N PHE A 92 9.74 4.81 33.02
CA PHE A 92 9.81 3.70 33.98
C PHE A 92 9.29 4.05 35.37
N VAL A 93 8.70 5.23 35.57
CA VAL A 93 8.14 5.66 36.88
C VAL A 93 7.12 4.65 37.43
N GLY A 94 6.29 4.06 36.56
CA GLY A 94 5.34 3.02 36.97
C GLY A 94 6.02 1.72 37.46
N LEU A 95 7.12 1.32 36.84
CA LEU A 95 7.90 0.15 37.23
C LEU A 95 8.64 0.42 38.55
N ILE A 96 9.28 1.58 38.69
CA ILE A 96 9.94 2.02 39.93
C ILE A 96 8.94 2.04 41.09
N LYS A 97 7.74 2.60 40.87
CA LYS A 97 6.66 2.60 41.87
C LYS A 97 6.29 1.18 42.31
N THR A 98 6.19 0.26 41.36
CA THR A 98 5.87 -1.15 41.64
C THR A 98 6.98 -1.82 42.45
N ALA A 99 8.25 -1.63 42.03
CA ALA A 99 9.41 -2.18 42.72
C ALA A 99 9.55 -1.68 44.16
N LEU A 100 9.41 -0.36 44.37
CA LEU A 100 9.49 0.26 45.69
C LEU A 100 8.37 -0.21 46.63
N LYS A 101 7.14 -0.40 46.11
CA LYS A 101 6.01 -0.91 46.91
C LYS A 101 6.05 -2.41 47.17
N ALA A 102 6.74 -3.16 46.32
CA ALA A 102 6.79 -4.61 46.40
C ALA A 102 7.94 -5.11 47.29
N THR A 103 9.02 -4.32 47.39
CA THR A 103 10.22 -4.69 48.14
C THR A 103 10.35 -3.90 49.45
N CYS A 104 11.12 -4.44 50.39
CA CYS A 104 11.40 -3.78 51.67
C CYS A 104 12.49 -2.70 51.54
N ASN A 105 12.34 -1.58 52.23
CA ASN A 105 13.33 -0.49 52.29
C ASN A 105 14.69 -0.89 52.91
N SER A 106 14.71 -1.82 53.86
CA SER A 106 15.94 -2.21 54.57
C SER A 106 16.59 -3.48 54.00
N CYS A 107 15.81 -4.53 53.77
CA CYS A 107 16.37 -5.82 53.29
C CYS A 107 16.21 -6.05 51.79
N SER A 108 15.50 -5.18 51.07
CA SER A 108 15.28 -5.23 49.60
C SER A 108 14.69 -6.54 49.04
N LYS A 109 14.31 -7.47 49.91
CA LYS A 109 13.53 -8.67 49.56
C LYS A 109 12.08 -8.31 49.28
N ILE A 110 11.41 -9.15 48.50
CA ILE A 110 9.98 -9.02 48.22
C ILE A 110 9.16 -9.21 49.50
N LEU A 111 8.08 -8.43 49.67
CA LEU A 111 7.16 -8.52 50.81
C LEU A 111 6.13 -9.65 50.64
N LEU A 112 6.60 -10.84 50.21
CA LEU A 112 5.85 -12.10 50.14
C LEU A 112 6.46 -13.13 51.11
N HIS A 113 5.63 -14.04 51.62
CA HIS A 113 6.08 -15.10 52.52
C HIS A 113 6.99 -16.11 51.80
N ASP A 114 8.08 -16.48 52.48
CA ASP A 114 9.02 -17.53 52.07
C ASP A 114 8.84 -18.83 52.88
N GLU A 115 8.03 -18.79 53.95
CA GLU A 115 7.83 -19.93 54.84
C GLU A 115 6.89 -20.98 54.24
N LYS A 116 7.15 -22.26 54.54
CA LYS A 116 6.26 -23.39 54.24
C LYS A 116 4.93 -23.23 55.00
N ASN A 117 3.82 -23.66 54.41
CA ASN A 117 2.42 -23.43 54.83
C ASN A 117 1.78 -22.07 54.50
N THR A 118 2.46 -21.21 53.72
CA THR A 118 1.92 -19.88 53.34
C THR A 118 1.32 -19.82 51.94
N HIS A 119 1.42 -20.90 51.16
CA HIS A 119 0.85 -20.99 49.82
C HIS A 119 -0.69 -21.15 49.87
N PRO A 120 -1.46 -20.44 49.03
CA PRO A 120 -2.93 -20.46 49.07
C PRO A 120 -3.59 -21.83 48.90
N SER A 121 -2.98 -22.74 48.12
CA SER A 121 -3.55 -24.06 47.78
C SER A 121 -2.74 -25.30 48.18
N ASN A 122 -1.45 -25.20 48.52
CA ASN A 122 -0.58 -26.36 48.80
C ASN A 122 0.28 -26.08 50.06
N PRO A 123 0.07 -26.79 51.18
CA PRO A 123 0.79 -26.53 52.43
C PRO A 123 2.32 -26.69 52.34
N GLU A 124 2.84 -27.49 51.39
CA GLU A 124 4.28 -27.76 51.29
C GLU A 124 5.11 -26.63 50.65
N LEU A 125 4.44 -25.68 49.98
CA LEU A 125 5.05 -24.62 49.19
C LEU A 125 4.91 -23.24 49.84
N SER A 126 5.71 -22.28 49.39
CA SER A 126 5.66 -20.88 49.84
C SER A 126 4.70 -20.03 49.00
N GLU A 127 4.26 -18.89 49.54
CA GLU A 127 3.52 -17.86 48.78
C GLU A 127 4.33 -17.36 47.57
N GLN A 128 5.66 -17.30 47.69
CA GLN A 128 6.55 -16.96 46.57
C GLN A 128 6.50 -17.99 45.44
N ASP A 129 6.46 -19.29 45.75
CA ASP A 129 6.38 -20.35 44.74
C ASP A 129 5.06 -20.34 43.98
N TYR A 130 3.96 -20.00 44.67
CA TYR A 130 2.65 -19.82 44.04
C TYR A 130 2.69 -18.74 42.94
N TYR A 131 3.13 -17.53 43.30
CA TYR A 131 3.20 -16.42 42.34
C TYR A 131 4.24 -16.66 41.25
N ARG A 132 5.38 -17.29 41.57
CA ARG A 132 6.42 -17.62 40.59
C ARG A 132 5.91 -18.59 39.52
N THR A 133 5.18 -19.63 39.92
CA THR A 133 4.59 -20.60 38.97
C THR A 133 3.53 -19.94 38.10
N ARG A 134 2.63 -19.15 38.71
CA ARG A 134 1.56 -18.45 37.99
C ARG A 134 2.09 -17.41 37.01
N VAL A 135 3.13 -16.65 37.37
CA VAL A 135 3.78 -15.70 36.46
C VAL A 135 4.43 -16.44 35.29
N ARG A 136 5.14 -17.56 35.52
CA ARG A 136 5.73 -18.37 34.44
C ARG A 136 4.67 -18.95 33.51
N ASP A 137 3.57 -19.47 34.05
CA ASP A 137 2.45 -20.01 33.27
C ASP A 137 1.81 -18.92 32.39
N ILE A 138 1.58 -17.72 32.94
CA ILE A 138 1.06 -16.59 32.17
C ILE A 138 2.04 -16.12 31.09
N ILE A 139 3.36 -16.14 31.36
CA ILE A 139 4.37 -15.82 30.34
C ILE A 139 4.31 -16.83 29.19
N LEU A 140 4.14 -18.12 29.48
CA LEU A 140 4.01 -19.17 28.46
C LEU A 140 2.70 -19.04 27.67
N LYS A 141 1.56 -18.92 28.36
CA LYS A 141 0.23 -18.90 27.74
C LYS A 141 -0.11 -17.59 27.05
N HIS A 142 0.15 -16.46 27.69
CA HIS A 142 -0.29 -15.13 27.25
C HIS A 142 0.86 -14.20 26.84
N GLY A 143 2.10 -14.47 27.26
CA GLY A 143 3.27 -13.65 26.93
C GLY A 143 3.42 -12.43 27.83
N VAL A 144 4.64 -11.90 27.92
CA VAL A 144 5.03 -10.75 28.78
C VAL A 144 4.32 -9.43 28.43
N GLY A 145 3.82 -9.28 27.21
CA GLY A 145 3.08 -8.08 26.77
C GLY A 145 1.57 -8.12 27.01
N SER A 146 1.04 -9.22 27.56
CA SER A 146 -0.39 -9.42 27.72
C SER A 146 -1.01 -8.59 28.85
N THR A 147 -2.31 -8.32 28.73
CA THR A 147 -3.12 -7.73 29.80
C THR A 147 -3.12 -8.59 31.06
N GLU A 148 -3.13 -9.92 30.89
CA GLU A 148 -3.05 -10.88 32.01
C GLU A 148 -1.72 -10.80 32.75
N PHE A 149 -0.59 -10.64 32.05
CA PHE A 149 0.69 -10.40 32.69
C PHE A 149 0.70 -9.08 33.50
N SER A 150 0.11 -8.01 32.95
CA SER A 150 -0.01 -6.74 33.70
C SER A 150 -0.94 -6.84 34.91
N LYS A 151 -1.98 -7.70 34.86
CA LYS A 151 -2.91 -7.94 35.97
C LYS A 151 -2.23 -8.67 37.12
N ILE A 152 -1.47 -9.73 36.85
CA ILE A 152 -0.81 -10.52 37.91
C ILE A 152 0.25 -9.70 38.64
N ILE A 153 1.03 -8.87 37.94
CA ILE A 153 2.02 -8.00 38.59
C ILE A 153 1.33 -6.95 39.49
N LYS A 154 0.19 -6.40 39.05
CA LYS A 154 -0.63 -5.50 39.90
C LYS A 154 -1.29 -6.22 41.07
N GLU A 155 -1.64 -7.50 40.93
CA GLU A 155 -2.14 -8.33 42.02
C GLU A 155 -1.05 -8.50 43.09
N ILE A 156 0.17 -8.82 42.68
CA ILE A 156 1.35 -8.88 43.57
C ILE A 156 1.57 -7.52 44.26
N GLU A 157 1.58 -6.40 43.52
CA GLU A 157 1.72 -5.04 44.09
C GLU A 157 0.65 -4.75 45.17
N LYS A 158 -0.60 -5.17 44.95
CA LYS A 158 -1.69 -4.97 45.91
C LYS A 158 -1.53 -5.80 47.17
N VAL A 159 -1.04 -7.04 47.04
CA VAL A 159 -0.80 -7.93 48.18
C VAL A 159 0.35 -7.39 49.03
N THR A 160 1.46 -6.99 48.39
CA THR A 160 2.63 -6.44 49.08
C THR A 160 2.37 -5.08 49.71
N SER A 161 1.50 -4.25 49.12
CA SER A 161 1.13 -2.92 49.65
C SER A 161 -0.09 -2.94 50.59
N GLY A 162 -0.60 -4.12 50.93
CA GLY A 162 -1.76 -4.28 51.80
C GLY A 162 -1.50 -3.90 53.26
N ALA A 163 -2.58 -3.59 54.00
CA ALA A 163 -2.50 -3.20 55.42
C ALA A 163 -1.84 -4.26 56.33
N LYS A 164 -1.84 -5.53 55.91
CA LYS A 164 -1.21 -6.66 56.61
C LYS A 164 0.33 -6.70 56.46
N ARG A 165 0.92 -5.89 55.57
CA ARG A 165 2.36 -5.89 55.22
C ARG A 165 3.11 -4.64 55.70
N LYS A 166 2.60 -3.96 56.75
CA LYS A 166 3.23 -2.76 57.35
C LYS A 166 4.58 -3.05 58.03
N VAL A 167 4.87 -4.31 58.36
CA VAL A 167 6.15 -4.74 58.92
C VAL A 167 6.75 -5.79 58.00
N CYS A 168 8.03 -5.63 57.65
CA CYS A 168 8.74 -6.59 56.81
C CYS A 168 8.89 -7.92 57.55
N MET A 169 8.51 -9.02 56.89
CA MET A 169 8.54 -10.35 57.50
C MET A 169 9.92 -11.01 57.46
N HIS A 170 10.86 -10.43 56.72
CA HIS A 170 12.24 -10.92 56.60
C HIS A 170 13.20 -10.26 57.59
N CYS A 171 13.02 -8.96 57.86
CA CYS A 171 13.95 -8.18 58.70
C CYS A 171 13.28 -7.40 59.84
N GLY A 172 11.95 -7.42 59.95
CA GLY A 172 11.22 -6.71 61.00
C GLY A 172 11.10 -5.19 60.84
N ALA A 173 11.63 -4.60 59.77
CA ALA A 173 11.57 -3.15 59.54
C ALA A 173 10.15 -2.65 59.22
N ALA A 174 9.74 -1.54 59.82
CA ALA A 174 8.48 -0.86 59.50
C ALA A 174 8.52 -0.30 58.06
N GLN A 175 7.45 -0.56 57.29
CA GLN A 175 7.32 -0.14 55.90
C GLN A 175 6.37 1.06 55.80
N GLY A 176 6.85 2.14 55.19
CA GLY A 176 6.05 3.32 54.91
C GLY A 176 5.15 3.14 53.69
N LYS A 177 4.06 3.91 53.65
CA LYS A 177 3.19 3.98 52.47
C LYS A 177 3.85 4.85 51.41
N ILE A 178 4.20 4.25 50.27
CA ILE A 178 4.84 4.96 49.16
C ILE A 178 3.78 5.64 48.30
N THR A 179 3.91 6.96 48.17
CA THR A 179 3.07 7.82 47.34
C THR A 179 3.91 8.43 46.21
N LEU A 180 3.30 8.57 45.03
CA LEU A 180 3.91 9.21 43.86
C LEU A 180 3.28 10.58 43.71
N ASP A 181 4.10 11.61 43.88
CA ASP A 181 3.77 12.98 43.51
C ASP A 181 4.17 13.15 42.04
N LYS A 182 3.17 13.27 41.16
CA LYS A 182 3.41 13.27 39.71
C LYS A 182 4.19 14.52 39.34
N PRO A 183 5.23 14.43 38.49
CA PRO A 183 5.49 13.34 37.53
C PRO A 183 6.56 12.31 37.95
N THR A 184 7.53 12.66 38.81
CA THR A 184 8.72 11.83 39.08
C THR A 184 9.13 11.73 40.55
N THR A 185 8.40 12.36 41.47
CA THR A 185 8.80 12.50 42.87
C THR A 185 8.14 11.45 43.76
N PHE A 186 8.94 10.68 44.50
CA PHE A 186 8.45 9.65 45.42
C PHE A 186 8.52 10.13 46.87
N LYS A 187 7.46 9.85 47.65
CA LYS A 187 7.37 10.17 49.08
C LYS A 187 7.00 8.93 49.87
N GLU A 188 7.75 8.64 50.92
CA GLU A 188 7.48 7.59 51.89
C GLU A 188 6.81 8.21 53.13
N LYS A 189 5.58 7.75 53.45
CA LYS A 189 4.88 8.16 54.67
C LYS A 189 5.01 7.08 55.74
N LEU A 190 5.64 7.41 56.87
CA LEU A 190 5.76 6.51 58.02
C LEU A 190 4.73 6.90 59.10
N GLU A 191 3.93 5.94 59.54
CA GLU A 191 3.05 6.08 60.70
C GLU A 191 3.81 5.60 61.95
N THR A 192 4.32 6.54 62.76
CA THR A 192 4.93 6.21 64.05
C THR A 192 3.84 5.86 65.06
N GLN A 193 3.86 4.65 65.62
CA GLN A 193 2.95 4.28 66.71
C GLN A 193 3.24 5.15 67.95
N GLY A 194 2.34 6.07 68.29
CA GLY A 194 2.35 6.82 69.56
C GLY A 194 2.46 8.35 69.46
N ALA A 195 2.78 8.93 68.29
CA ALA A 195 2.71 10.37 68.07
C ALA A 195 2.01 10.63 66.74
N GLY A 196 0.82 11.25 66.75
CA GLY A 196 -0.02 11.48 65.57
C GLY A 196 0.54 12.43 64.50
N LYS A 197 1.87 12.54 64.35
CA LYS A 197 2.52 13.21 63.23
C LYS A 197 3.02 12.17 62.23
N GLU A 198 2.38 12.11 61.07
CA GLU A 198 2.92 11.43 59.89
C GLU A 198 4.24 12.13 59.49
N THR A 199 5.36 11.40 59.48
CA THR A 199 6.61 11.91 58.91
C THR A 199 6.65 11.56 57.43
N GLU A 200 6.60 12.58 56.58
CA GLU A 200 6.77 12.42 55.13
C GLU A 200 8.26 12.58 54.76
N ARG A 201 8.84 11.51 54.20
CA ARG A 201 10.22 11.52 53.67
C ARG A 201 10.18 11.58 52.14
N LYS A 202 10.76 12.62 51.55
CA LYS A 202 11.00 12.68 50.09
C LYS A 202 12.16 11.75 49.74
N LEU A 203 11.97 10.87 48.76
CA LEU A 203 13.00 9.97 48.27
C LEU A 203 13.71 10.62 47.09
N ASN A 204 15.02 10.81 47.21
CA ASN A 204 15.83 11.34 46.12
C ASN A 204 16.13 10.24 45.08
N PRO A 205 16.38 10.57 43.80
CA PRO A 205 16.75 9.57 42.79
C PRO A 205 17.95 8.68 43.17
N ARG A 206 18.86 9.21 44.00
CA ARG A 206 19.97 8.45 44.59
C ARG A 206 19.47 7.35 45.54
N ASP A 207 18.62 7.71 46.50
CA ASP A 207 18.06 6.76 47.48
C ASP A 207 17.27 5.66 46.76
N VAL A 208 16.48 6.04 45.75
CA VAL A 208 15.74 5.11 44.90
C VAL A 208 16.68 4.13 44.21
N ARG A 209 17.79 4.62 43.63
CA ARG A 209 18.76 3.76 42.94
C ARG A 209 19.44 2.77 43.89
N GLU A 210 19.89 3.23 45.06
CA GLU A 210 20.55 2.38 46.06
C GLU A 210 19.63 1.25 46.53
N TRP A 211 18.36 1.56 46.78
CA TRP A 211 17.33 0.57 47.07
C TRP A 211 17.15 -0.43 45.92
N LEU A 212 16.96 0.05 44.68
CA LEU A 212 16.77 -0.84 43.52
C LEU A 212 17.98 -1.76 43.28
N SER A 213 19.21 -1.27 43.48
CA SER A 213 20.43 -2.06 43.29
C SER A 213 20.59 -3.21 44.29
N SER A 214 19.94 -3.09 45.45
CA SER A 214 19.99 -4.07 46.55
C SER A 214 19.00 -5.21 46.36
N ILE A 215 18.11 -5.15 45.36
CA ILE A 215 17.11 -6.20 45.08
C ILE A 215 17.79 -7.46 44.51
N PRO A 216 17.59 -8.65 45.11
CA PRO A 216 18.12 -9.91 44.58
C PRO A 216 17.53 -10.31 43.22
N LEU A 217 18.34 -10.94 42.35
CA LEU A 217 17.94 -11.36 41.00
C LEU A 217 16.72 -12.30 40.97
N GLU A 218 16.59 -13.16 41.98
CA GLU A 218 15.52 -14.15 42.08
C GLU A 218 14.13 -13.54 42.29
N HIS A 219 14.07 -12.32 42.83
CA HIS A 219 12.82 -11.61 43.11
C HIS A 219 12.37 -10.71 41.96
N LEU A 220 13.20 -10.50 40.92
CA LEU A 220 12.87 -9.67 39.77
C LEU A 220 11.63 -10.16 39.01
N ILE A 221 11.37 -11.47 39.03
CA ILE A 221 10.19 -12.07 38.40
C ILE A 221 8.88 -11.50 38.97
N PHE A 222 8.83 -11.17 40.27
CA PHE A 222 7.64 -10.63 40.94
C PHE A 222 7.38 -9.16 40.58
N ILE A 223 8.42 -8.44 40.15
CA ILE A 223 8.35 -7.05 39.68
C ILE A 223 8.05 -7.01 38.17
N GLY A 224 8.09 -8.17 37.50
CA GLY A 224 7.89 -8.30 36.06
C GLY A 224 9.16 -8.04 35.24
N MET A 225 10.34 -8.24 35.83
CA MET A 225 11.64 -8.09 35.17
C MET A 225 12.33 -9.44 34.93
N HIS A 226 13.02 -9.55 33.80
CA HIS A 226 13.87 -10.70 33.48
C HIS A 226 15.24 -10.58 34.17
N THR A 227 15.89 -11.70 34.47
CA THR A 227 17.18 -11.76 35.20
C THR A 227 18.35 -11.04 34.53
N GLN A 228 18.26 -10.83 33.21
CA GLN A 228 19.26 -10.07 32.44
C GLN A 228 19.15 -8.55 32.61
N ASN A 229 17.98 -8.05 33.04
CA ASN A 229 17.74 -6.63 33.23
C ASN A 229 17.79 -6.31 34.73
N ARG A 230 18.39 -5.18 35.08
CA ARG A 230 18.48 -4.72 36.46
C ARG A 230 17.61 -3.48 36.71
N PRO A 231 16.86 -3.41 37.81
CA PRO A 231 15.94 -2.31 38.07
C PRO A 231 16.65 -0.95 38.25
N GLU A 232 17.87 -0.94 38.78
CA GLU A 232 18.65 0.29 38.97
C GLU A 232 19.04 1.00 37.67
N TRP A 233 19.01 0.30 36.52
CA TRP A 233 19.27 0.90 35.20
C TRP A 233 18.14 1.83 34.74
N THR A 234 16.96 1.76 35.38
CA THR A 234 15.86 2.72 35.16
C THR A 234 16.20 4.13 35.69
N VAL A 235 17.18 4.22 36.58
CA VAL A 235 17.76 5.48 37.05
C VAL A 235 19.06 5.76 36.29
N LEU A 236 19.03 6.75 35.42
CA LEU A 236 20.12 7.09 34.51
C LEU A 236 21.27 7.73 35.29
N LYS A 237 22.47 7.16 35.15
CA LYS A 237 23.75 7.78 35.53
C LYS A 237 24.56 8.22 34.30
N VAL A 238 24.29 7.58 33.18
CA VAL A 238 24.90 7.86 31.89
C VAL A 238 23.77 8.01 30.91
N LEU A 239 23.73 9.14 30.20
CA LEU A 239 22.74 9.38 29.15
C LEU A 239 23.39 9.09 27.80
N PRO A 240 22.86 8.13 27.00
CA PRO A 240 23.36 7.90 25.66
C PRO A 240 22.97 9.07 24.75
N VAL A 241 23.94 9.58 24.00
CA VAL A 241 23.73 10.65 23.02
C VAL A 241 23.56 10.00 21.64
N PRO A 242 22.44 10.24 20.95
CA PRO A 242 22.22 9.69 19.63
C PRO A 242 23.26 10.23 18.63
N PRO A 243 23.65 9.42 17.62
CA PRO A 243 24.60 9.82 16.59
C PRO A 243 24.07 10.99 15.76
N ILE A 244 24.98 11.68 15.06
CA ILE A 244 24.63 12.86 14.25
C ILE A 244 23.66 12.50 13.12
N THR A 245 23.73 11.28 12.58
CA THR A 245 22.80 10.74 11.57
C THR A 245 21.33 10.71 12.03
N VAL A 246 21.06 10.65 13.34
CA VAL A 246 19.70 10.68 13.92
C VAL A 246 19.19 12.10 14.18
N ARG A 247 20.11 13.07 14.31
CA ARG A 247 19.86 14.48 14.61
C ARG A 247 20.61 15.38 13.60
N PRO A 248 20.25 15.31 12.31
CA PRO A 248 20.96 16.05 11.27
C PRO A 248 20.74 17.55 11.43
N SER A 249 21.79 18.34 11.19
CA SER A 249 21.68 19.79 11.03
C SER A 249 21.30 20.13 9.59
N ILE A 250 20.45 21.13 9.40
CA ILE A 250 20.08 21.64 8.08
C ILE A 250 20.82 22.95 7.85
N THR A 251 21.65 23.01 6.81
CA THR A 251 22.24 24.25 6.32
C THR A 251 21.22 24.95 5.43
N LEU A 252 20.83 26.18 5.77
CA LEU A 252 20.02 27.03 4.91
C LEU A 252 20.89 27.59 3.77
N ASP A 253 20.26 28.05 2.68
CA ASP A 253 20.96 28.67 1.55
C ASP A 253 21.72 29.95 1.95
N SER A 254 21.36 30.58 3.08
CA SER A 254 22.09 31.71 3.68
C SER A 254 23.44 31.32 4.28
N GLY A 255 23.76 30.03 4.39
CA GLY A 255 24.92 29.50 5.09
C GLY A 255 24.68 29.29 6.59
N ASP A 256 23.55 29.74 7.14
CA ASP A 256 23.19 29.52 8.54
C ASP A 256 22.81 28.06 8.79
N ARG A 257 23.24 27.52 9.93
CA ARG A 257 22.90 26.16 10.37
C ARG A 257 21.71 26.17 11.31
N SER A 258 20.70 25.39 10.98
CA SER A 258 19.58 25.07 11.85
C SER A 258 19.79 23.69 12.46
N GLU A 259 20.01 23.64 13.77
CA GLU A 259 20.21 22.41 14.50
C GLU A 259 18.89 21.67 14.79
N ASP A 260 18.99 20.35 14.95
CA ASP A 260 17.85 19.51 15.29
C ASP A 260 17.32 19.81 16.72
N ASP A 261 16.00 19.68 16.91
CA ASP A 261 15.34 19.88 18.21
C ASP A 261 15.94 19.01 19.34
N LEU A 262 16.45 17.80 19.04
CA LEU A 262 17.13 16.96 20.03
C LEU A 262 18.48 17.53 20.43
N THR A 263 19.25 18.08 19.47
CA THR A 263 20.53 18.74 19.74
C THR A 263 20.30 19.92 20.67
N HIS A 264 19.32 20.78 20.39
CA HIS A 264 18.96 21.89 21.28
C HIS A 264 18.66 21.44 22.72
N LYS A 265 17.93 20.35 22.89
CA LYS A 265 17.61 19.84 24.23
C LYS A 265 18.83 19.23 24.94
N LEU A 266 19.72 18.56 24.19
CA LEU A 266 20.97 18.02 24.74
C LEU A 266 21.92 19.14 25.18
N VAL A 267 21.95 20.28 24.48
CA VAL A 267 22.68 21.49 24.91
C VAL A 267 22.21 21.94 26.28
N ASP A 268 20.89 22.02 26.49
CA ASP A 268 20.34 22.41 27.80
C ASP A 268 20.73 21.42 28.90
N VAL A 269 20.66 20.10 28.62
CA VAL A 269 21.06 19.03 29.57
C VAL A 269 22.54 19.15 29.93
N LEU A 270 23.42 19.43 28.96
CA LEU A 270 24.85 19.61 29.21
C LEU A 270 25.13 20.85 30.06
N ARG A 271 24.51 21.99 29.74
CA ARG A 271 24.69 23.25 30.49
C ARG A 271 24.30 23.11 31.95
N ILE A 272 23.15 22.49 32.23
CA ILE A 272 22.72 22.28 33.62
C ILE A 272 23.61 21.26 34.34
N ASN A 273 24.07 20.21 33.65
CA ASN A 273 24.96 19.21 34.24
C ASN A 273 26.34 19.80 34.58
N GLN A 274 26.91 20.66 33.73
CA GLN A 274 28.13 21.41 34.00
C GLN A 274 27.95 22.37 35.19
N ARG A 275 26.88 23.16 35.19
CA ARG A 275 26.55 24.08 36.28
C ARG A 275 26.36 23.37 37.62
N LEU A 276 25.74 22.19 37.61
CA LEU A 276 25.55 21.35 38.79
C LEU A 276 26.90 20.86 39.33
N ARG A 277 27.83 20.45 38.45
CA ARG A 277 29.18 20.05 38.81
C ARG A 277 29.97 21.20 39.43
N GLU A 278 29.99 22.37 38.78
CA GLU A 278 30.68 23.57 39.27
C GLU A 278 30.20 24.01 40.66
N ASN A 279 28.88 24.05 40.88
CA ASN A 279 28.31 24.44 42.17
C ASN A 279 28.61 23.41 43.27
N ARG A 280 28.62 22.12 42.94
CA ARG A 280 28.97 21.08 43.91
C ARG A 280 30.45 21.13 44.27
N ASP A 281 31.33 21.28 43.29
CA ASP A 281 32.78 21.37 43.49
C ASP A 281 33.16 22.65 44.26
N SER A 282 32.37 23.72 44.12
CA SER A 282 32.50 24.96 44.89
C SER A 282 31.91 24.89 46.31
N GLY A 283 31.32 23.77 46.71
CA GLY A 283 30.73 23.58 48.04
C GLY A 283 29.43 24.37 48.28
N ALA A 284 28.61 24.58 47.24
CA ALA A 284 27.34 25.30 47.35
C ALA A 284 26.36 24.64 48.36
N PRO A 285 25.48 25.42 49.01
CA PRO A 285 24.44 24.90 49.89
C PRO A 285 23.56 23.83 49.25
N GLN A 286 23.16 22.83 50.04
CA GLN A 286 22.39 21.66 49.60
C GLN A 286 21.09 22.04 48.84
N LEU A 287 20.39 23.09 49.26
CA LEU A 287 19.16 23.55 48.61
C LEU A 287 19.39 23.96 47.13
N ILE A 288 20.51 24.65 46.85
CA ILE A 288 20.85 25.07 45.48
C ILE A 288 21.16 23.86 44.61
N VAL A 289 21.87 22.87 45.18
CA VAL A 289 22.17 21.61 44.48
C VAL A 289 20.90 20.83 44.17
N GLU A 290 19.95 20.80 45.10
CA GLU A 290 18.64 20.15 44.90
C GLU A 290 17.80 20.86 43.83
N ASP A 291 17.74 22.19 43.81
CA ASP A 291 17.04 22.96 42.76
C ASP A 291 17.65 22.71 41.37
N LEU A 292 18.99 22.71 41.26
CA LEU A 292 19.69 22.39 40.01
C LEU A 292 19.47 20.93 39.58
N TRP A 293 19.35 20.01 40.55
CA TRP A 293 19.06 18.61 40.28
C TRP A 293 17.63 18.40 39.76
N GLU A 294 16.64 19.11 40.33
CA GLU A 294 15.27 19.12 39.81
C GLU A 294 15.20 19.71 38.39
N LEU A 295 15.98 20.75 38.11
CA LEU A 295 16.08 21.31 36.77
C LEU A 295 16.72 20.33 35.78
N LEU A 296 17.76 19.59 36.19
CA LEU A 296 18.33 18.50 35.39
C LEU A 296 17.29 17.41 35.10
N GLN A 297 16.50 17.02 36.11
CA GLN A 297 15.37 16.08 35.95
C GLN A 297 14.34 16.59 34.94
N TYR A 298 14.01 17.89 34.95
CA TYR A 298 13.13 18.52 33.97
C TYR A 298 13.67 18.41 32.54
N HIS A 299 14.95 18.76 32.31
CA HIS A 299 15.54 18.72 30.97
C HIS A 299 15.65 17.30 30.42
N VAL A 300 16.03 16.31 31.23
CA VAL A 300 16.07 14.91 30.81
C VAL A 300 14.65 14.36 30.58
N THR A 301 13.68 14.72 31.41
CA THR A 301 12.28 14.27 31.23
C THR A 301 11.70 14.78 29.92
N THR A 302 11.86 16.09 29.65
CA THR A 302 11.36 16.71 28.41
C THR A 302 12.14 16.24 27.17
N TYR A 303 13.39 15.78 27.30
CA TYR A 303 14.14 15.13 26.21
C TYR A 303 13.54 13.79 25.76
N PHE A 304 13.01 12.98 26.69
CA PHE A 304 12.33 11.73 26.34
C PHE A 304 10.88 11.97 25.91
N ASP A 305 10.13 12.76 26.69
CA ASP A 305 8.72 13.05 26.41
C ASP A 305 8.32 14.48 26.83
N ASN A 306 8.33 15.38 25.83
CA ASN A 306 7.88 16.76 25.98
C ASN A 306 6.35 16.96 26.13
N GLN A 307 5.53 15.90 26.10
CA GLN A 307 4.06 15.97 26.27
C GLN A 307 3.61 15.39 27.63
N THR A 308 4.55 15.17 28.55
CA THR A 308 4.27 14.64 29.88
C THR A 308 3.34 15.58 30.66
N SER A 309 2.27 15.03 31.26
CA SER A 309 1.32 15.80 32.08
C SER A 309 1.98 16.34 33.37
N GLY A 310 1.71 17.60 33.71
CA GLY A 310 2.24 18.25 34.92
C GLY A 310 3.59 18.93 34.73
N ILE A 311 4.18 18.87 33.53
CA ILE A 311 5.43 19.55 33.18
C ILE A 311 5.16 20.55 32.05
N PRO A 312 5.62 21.81 32.14
CA PRO A 312 5.49 22.76 31.05
C PRO A 312 6.34 22.30 29.84
N PRO A 313 5.78 22.29 28.61
CA PRO A 313 6.49 21.81 27.44
C PRO A 313 7.66 22.74 27.10
N ALA A 314 8.82 22.15 26.83
CA ALA A 314 9.99 22.85 26.36
C ALA A 314 9.75 23.44 24.96
N ARG A 315 10.11 24.71 24.78
CA ARG A 315 9.91 25.49 23.56
C ARG A 315 11.23 26.08 23.09
N HIS A 316 11.31 26.27 21.78
CA HIS A 316 12.34 27.11 21.18
C HIS A 316 12.15 28.57 21.62
N ARG A 317 13.17 29.43 21.43
CA ARG A 317 13.07 30.88 21.69
C ARG A 317 11.92 31.55 20.91
N SER A 318 11.53 30.96 19.78
CA SER A 318 10.39 31.38 18.96
C SER A 318 9.01 30.96 19.48
N GLY A 319 8.94 30.24 20.61
CA GLY A 319 7.68 29.74 21.19
C GLY A 319 7.18 28.41 20.61
N ARG A 320 7.77 27.91 19.51
CA ARG A 320 7.47 26.57 18.94
C ARG A 320 7.85 25.47 19.94
N THR A 321 6.99 24.47 20.14
CA THR A 321 7.30 23.30 20.97
C THR A 321 8.33 22.40 20.30
N LEU A 322 9.26 21.84 21.06
CA LEU A 322 10.30 20.95 20.55
C LEU A 322 9.74 19.53 20.30
N LYS A 323 10.09 18.93 19.16
CA LYS A 323 9.76 17.53 18.83
C LYS A 323 10.87 16.58 19.31
N THR A 324 10.62 15.93 20.44
CA THR A 324 11.56 15.04 21.14
C THR A 324 11.32 13.55 20.80
N LEU A 325 12.04 12.62 21.44
CA LEU A 325 12.11 11.21 21.04
C LEU A 325 10.73 10.55 20.91
N THR A 326 9.86 10.71 21.92
CA THR A 326 8.53 10.07 21.91
C THR A 326 7.63 10.60 20.78
N GLN A 327 7.67 11.90 20.49
CA GLN A 327 6.87 12.48 19.40
C GLN A 327 7.38 12.08 18.01
N ARG A 328 8.68 11.79 17.86
CA ARG A 328 9.26 11.28 16.59
C ARG A 328 8.83 9.85 16.30
N LEU A 329 8.56 9.06 17.33
CA LEU A 329 8.15 7.65 17.18
C LEU A 329 6.63 7.51 17.01
N LYS A 330 5.84 8.24 17.81
CA LYS A 330 4.38 8.13 17.85
C LYS A 330 3.68 9.03 16.81
N GLY A 331 2.40 8.74 16.56
CA GLY A 331 1.54 9.57 15.71
C GLY A 331 1.46 9.12 14.25
N LYS A 332 0.71 9.88 13.43
CA LYS A 332 0.54 9.58 11.99
C LYS A 332 1.82 9.87 11.21
N GLU A 333 2.48 10.98 11.52
CA GLU A 333 3.77 11.40 10.96
C GLU A 333 4.98 10.78 11.68
N GLY A 334 4.74 9.99 12.73
CA GLY A 334 5.80 9.32 13.48
C GLY A 334 6.48 8.22 12.64
N ARG A 335 7.74 7.91 12.96
CA ARG A 335 8.57 6.95 12.20
C ARG A 335 7.93 5.57 12.02
N PHE A 336 7.22 5.06 13.03
CA PHE A 336 6.55 3.75 12.92
C PHE A 336 5.50 3.71 11.80
N ARG A 337 4.71 4.78 11.64
CA ARG A 337 3.65 4.81 10.62
C ARG A 337 4.12 5.36 9.29
N SER A 338 4.87 6.47 9.31
CA SER A 338 5.25 7.19 8.08
C SER A 338 6.46 6.60 7.36
N ASN A 339 7.36 5.89 8.06
CA ASN A 339 8.60 5.43 7.44
C ASN A 339 8.68 3.91 7.35
N LEU A 340 8.10 3.19 8.33
CA LEU A 340 8.11 1.73 8.34
C LEU A 340 6.87 1.15 7.65
N SER A 341 5.65 1.55 8.06
CA SER A 341 4.43 1.00 7.46
C SER A 341 3.99 1.68 6.15
N GLY A 342 4.36 2.94 5.90
CA GLY A 342 3.83 3.73 4.78
C GLY A 342 4.91 4.59 4.12
N LYS A 343 5.88 3.96 3.46
CA LYS A 343 7.00 4.65 2.82
C LYS A 343 6.65 5.10 1.40
N ARG A 344 7.16 6.26 0.98
CA ARG A 344 7.22 6.60 -0.44
C ARG A 344 8.20 5.66 -1.14
N VAL A 345 7.71 4.98 -2.17
CA VAL A 345 8.48 4.00 -2.94
C VAL A 345 9.00 4.64 -4.23
N ASN A 346 10.14 4.16 -4.70
CA ASN A 346 10.66 4.49 -6.03
C ASN A 346 10.07 3.52 -7.08
N PHE A 347 10.30 3.80 -8.37
CA PHE A 347 9.85 2.96 -9.49
C PHE A 347 8.32 2.77 -9.53
N CYS A 348 7.59 3.86 -9.24
CA CYS A 348 6.15 3.93 -9.39
C CYS A 348 5.75 5.15 -10.22
N ALA A 349 4.63 5.05 -10.90
CA ALA A 349 4.01 6.16 -11.61
C ALA A 349 2.52 6.27 -11.22
N ARG A 350 1.96 7.45 -11.43
CA ARG A 350 0.55 7.74 -11.22
C ARG A 350 0.03 8.55 -12.41
N SER A 351 -1.14 8.17 -12.90
CA SER A 351 -1.85 8.92 -13.94
C SER A 351 -3.35 8.64 -13.88
N VAL A 352 -4.11 9.47 -14.60
CA VAL A 352 -5.55 9.29 -14.82
C VAL A 352 -5.79 8.02 -15.62
N ILE A 353 -6.90 7.34 -15.34
CA ILE A 353 -7.31 6.13 -16.05
C ILE A 353 -8.31 6.40 -17.17
N SER A 354 -8.33 5.51 -18.17
CA SER A 354 -9.25 5.52 -19.30
C SER A 354 -9.63 4.08 -19.67
N PRO A 355 -10.86 3.84 -20.17
CA PRO A 355 -11.27 2.49 -20.57
C PRO A 355 -10.65 2.12 -21.92
N ASP A 356 -10.31 0.85 -22.09
CA ASP A 356 -9.96 0.31 -23.40
C ASP A 356 -10.47 -1.15 -23.53
N PRO A 357 -11.49 -1.41 -24.37
CA PRO A 357 -12.08 -2.74 -24.52
C PRO A 357 -11.24 -3.70 -25.37
N TYR A 358 -10.22 -3.21 -26.07
CA TYR A 358 -9.34 -4.02 -26.92
C TYR A 358 -8.08 -4.49 -26.17
N LEU A 359 -7.89 -4.05 -24.94
CA LEU A 359 -6.88 -4.59 -24.04
C LEU A 359 -7.41 -5.85 -23.37
N GLY A 360 -6.54 -6.84 -23.21
CA GLY A 360 -6.86 -8.02 -22.43
C GLY A 360 -7.15 -7.66 -20.97
N VAL A 361 -7.92 -8.50 -20.27
CA VAL A 361 -8.27 -8.37 -18.84
C VAL A 361 -7.01 -8.31 -17.97
N ASN A 362 -5.93 -8.97 -18.40
CA ASN A 362 -4.63 -8.94 -17.74
C ASN A 362 -3.73 -7.78 -18.17
N GLU A 363 -4.09 -7.01 -19.21
CA GLU A 363 -3.23 -5.98 -19.78
C GLU A 363 -3.52 -4.59 -19.21
N VAL A 364 -2.46 -3.79 -19.05
CA VAL A 364 -2.55 -2.37 -18.75
C VAL A 364 -1.78 -1.55 -19.78
N GLY A 365 -2.50 -0.64 -20.42
CA GLY A 365 -1.94 0.37 -21.32
C GLY A 365 -1.14 1.40 -20.53
N VAL A 366 0.17 1.45 -20.78
CA VAL A 366 1.11 2.38 -20.14
C VAL A 366 1.58 3.41 -21.16
N PRO A 367 1.46 4.72 -20.86
CA PRO A 367 2.00 5.78 -21.71
C PRO A 367 3.50 5.61 -22.00
N GLU A 368 3.91 5.79 -23.25
CA GLU A 368 5.33 5.72 -23.66
C GLU A 368 6.24 6.64 -22.83
N LYS A 369 5.75 7.82 -22.40
CA LYS A 369 6.50 8.72 -21.51
C LYS A 369 6.83 8.05 -20.16
N ILE A 370 5.87 7.34 -19.57
CA ILE A 370 6.03 6.63 -18.31
C ILE A 370 6.94 5.40 -18.53
N ALA A 371 6.75 4.68 -19.63
CA ALA A 371 7.56 3.51 -19.98
C ALA A 371 9.06 3.85 -20.17
N ARG A 372 9.37 5.06 -20.66
CA ARG A 372 10.76 5.55 -20.80
C ARG A 372 11.40 5.95 -19.46
N GLU A 373 10.64 6.42 -18.49
CA GLU A 373 11.17 6.79 -17.17
C GLU A 373 11.32 5.58 -16.24
N LEU A 374 10.30 4.72 -16.21
CA LEU A 374 10.32 3.50 -15.41
C LEU A 374 11.24 2.47 -16.03
N THR A 375 12.08 1.87 -15.20
CA THR A 375 13.09 0.92 -15.67
C THR A 375 13.02 -0.41 -14.95
N VAL A 376 13.42 -1.45 -15.67
CA VAL A 376 13.53 -2.82 -15.17
C VAL A 376 15.00 -3.23 -15.26
N PRO A 377 15.64 -3.61 -14.14
CA PRO A 377 17.00 -4.12 -14.15
C PRO A 377 16.99 -5.55 -14.67
N ILE A 378 17.67 -5.77 -15.80
CA ILE A 378 17.87 -7.07 -16.42
C ILE A 378 19.35 -7.39 -16.43
N ARG A 379 19.70 -8.60 -15.99
CA ARG A 379 21.07 -9.10 -16.13
C ARG A 379 21.30 -9.59 -17.55
N VAL A 380 22.42 -9.18 -18.12
CA VAL A 380 22.87 -9.67 -19.43
C VAL A 380 23.26 -11.13 -19.29
N THR A 381 22.65 -11.97 -20.12
CA THR A 381 22.88 -13.40 -20.27
C THR A 381 23.14 -13.70 -21.74
N MET A 382 23.66 -14.88 -22.08
CA MET A 382 23.81 -15.28 -23.49
C MET A 382 22.50 -15.21 -24.27
N ARG A 383 21.35 -15.48 -23.63
CA ARG A 383 20.02 -15.48 -24.25
C ARG A 383 19.51 -14.09 -24.62
N ASN A 384 19.88 -13.05 -23.86
CA ASN A 384 19.35 -11.69 -24.06
C ASN A 384 20.42 -10.67 -24.48
N ARG A 385 21.68 -11.10 -24.65
CA ARG A 385 22.84 -10.24 -24.94
C ARG A 385 22.58 -9.32 -26.13
N GLU A 386 22.09 -9.87 -27.23
CA GLU A 386 21.88 -9.12 -28.46
C GLU A 386 20.67 -8.17 -28.37
N GLN A 387 19.59 -8.58 -27.70
CA GLN A 387 18.48 -7.68 -27.39
C GLN A 387 18.91 -6.49 -26.53
N MET A 388 19.72 -6.75 -25.48
CA MET A 388 20.24 -5.68 -24.62
C MET A 388 21.18 -4.75 -25.41
N ARG A 389 22.03 -5.29 -26.28
CA ARG A 389 22.90 -4.50 -27.17
C ARG A 389 22.08 -3.54 -28.03
N GLN A 390 21.02 -4.03 -28.68
CA GLN A 390 20.11 -3.20 -29.49
C GLN A 390 19.46 -2.08 -28.65
N MET A 391 18.94 -2.40 -27.45
CA MET A 391 18.30 -1.40 -26.57
C MET A 391 19.29 -0.36 -26.04
N ILE A 392 20.51 -0.77 -25.66
CA ILE A 392 21.58 0.16 -25.25
C ILE A 392 21.90 1.11 -26.40
N LEU A 393 22.01 0.60 -27.63
CA LEU A 393 22.33 1.39 -28.82
C LEU A 393 21.26 2.45 -29.14
N ARG A 394 19.97 2.13 -28.95
CA ARG A 394 18.87 3.10 -29.10
C ARG A 394 18.99 4.26 -28.10
N GLY A 395 19.46 3.98 -26.88
CA GLY A 395 19.68 4.98 -25.83
C GLY A 395 18.41 5.28 -25.02
N PRO A 396 18.37 6.38 -24.24
CA PRO A 396 17.25 6.68 -23.34
C PRO A 396 16.05 7.36 -24.01
N ASP A 397 16.22 7.98 -25.19
CA ASP A 397 15.19 8.83 -25.79
C ASP A 397 14.19 8.05 -26.67
N VAL A 398 14.68 6.97 -27.30
CA VAL A 398 13.91 6.12 -28.22
C VAL A 398 13.50 4.83 -27.52
N HIS A 399 12.19 4.64 -27.35
CA HIS A 399 11.62 3.41 -26.81
C HIS A 399 11.60 2.29 -27.88
N PRO A 400 11.93 1.03 -27.56
CA PRO A 400 12.45 0.53 -26.28
C PRO A 400 13.97 0.72 -26.15
N GLY A 401 14.39 1.40 -25.07
CA GLY A 401 15.76 1.85 -24.82
C GLY A 401 16.27 1.60 -23.40
N VAL A 402 17.35 2.28 -23.01
CA VAL A 402 18.07 2.08 -21.73
C VAL A 402 18.50 3.41 -21.12
N ASN A 403 18.26 3.58 -19.81
CA ASN A 403 18.65 4.78 -19.09
C ASN A 403 19.99 4.64 -18.36
N TYR A 404 20.19 3.49 -17.69
CA TYR A 404 21.36 3.26 -16.87
C TYR A 404 21.90 1.84 -17.04
N ILE A 405 23.19 1.68 -16.75
CA ILE A 405 23.87 0.40 -16.74
C ILE A 405 24.73 0.31 -15.47
N ILE A 406 24.67 -0.82 -14.80
CA ILE A 406 25.50 -1.16 -13.65
C ILE A 406 26.58 -2.14 -14.12
N ARG A 407 27.83 -1.70 -14.03
CA ARG A 407 29.01 -2.48 -14.41
C ARG A 407 29.38 -3.49 -13.32
N GLY A 408 30.31 -4.41 -13.64
CA GLY A 408 30.82 -5.41 -12.69
C GLY A 408 31.47 -4.80 -11.42
N ASP A 409 31.94 -3.55 -11.49
CA ASP A 409 32.45 -2.77 -10.37
C ASP A 409 31.34 -2.11 -9.51
N LYS A 410 30.07 -2.45 -9.77
CA LYS A 410 28.85 -1.90 -9.15
C LYS A 410 28.65 -0.39 -9.38
N ARG A 411 29.40 0.24 -10.28
CA ARG A 411 29.17 1.65 -10.63
C ARG A 411 27.98 1.75 -11.58
N ARG A 412 27.00 2.57 -11.19
CA ARG A 412 25.84 2.94 -12.03
C ARG A 412 26.25 4.06 -12.98
N VAL A 413 26.12 3.82 -14.28
CA VAL A 413 26.51 4.75 -15.36
C VAL A 413 25.25 5.13 -16.14
N ARG A 414 25.04 6.43 -16.34
CA ARG A 414 23.96 6.95 -17.19
C ARG A 414 24.35 6.87 -18.67
N ILE A 415 23.40 6.48 -19.52
CA ILE A 415 23.62 6.40 -20.96
C ILE A 415 23.39 7.75 -21.64
N ASN A 416 24.46 8.28 -22.21
CA ASN A 416 24.52 9.43 -23.11
C ASN A 416 24.85 8.98 -24.54
N ALA A 417 24.69 9.87 -25.53
CA ALA A 417 24.90 9.62 -26.96
C ALA A 417 26.24 8.95 -27.33
N ARG A 418 27.34 9.30 -26.66
CA ARG A 418 28.66 8.66 -26.86
C ARG A 418 28.80 7.33 -26.11
N SER A 419 28.28 7.27 -24.88
CA SER A 419 28.43 6.10 -24.02
C SER A 419 27.59 4.90 -24.47
N ARG A 420 26.53 5.12 -25.25
CA ARG A 420 25.66 4.05 -25.75
C ARG A 420 26.44 3.07 -26.63
N PHE A 421 27.24 3.58 -27.57
CA PHE A 421 28.09 2.76 -28.42
C PHE A 421 29.16 2.03 -27.61
N ILE A 422 29.75 2.72 -26.62
CA ILE A 422 30.77 2.16 -25.75
C ILE A 422 30.26 0.97 -24.93
N ASN A 423 29.05 1.08 -24.38
CA ASN A 423 28.49 0.03 -23.52
C ASN A 423 27.69 -1.03 -24.30
N ALA A 424 27.31 -0.75 -25.56
CA ALA A 424 26.74 -1.75 -26.47
C ALA A 424 27.79 -2.76 -27.00
N GLY A 425 29.07 -2.58 -26.65
CA GLY A 425 30.15 -3.48 -27.08
C GLY A 425 30.89 -3.01 -28.33
N PHE A 426 30.59 -1.82 -28.86
CA PHE A 426 31.32 -1.23 -29.98
C PHE A 426 32.68 -0.60 -29.58
N ARG A 427 33.23 -0.97 -28.41
CA ARG A 427 34.47 -0.42 -27.83
C ARG A 427 35.57 -1.48 -27.71
N CYS A 428 36.81 -1.19 -28.11
CA CYS A 428 37.94 -2.09 -27.98
C CYS A 428 38.53 -1.92 -26.61
N HIS A 429 38.78 -3.06 -25.99
CA HIS A 429 39.37 -3.13 -24.67
C HIS A 429 40.87 -3.39 -24.72
N ASN A 430 41.47 -3.38 -25.92
CA ASN A 430 42.93 -3.41 -26.06
C ASN A 430 43.47 -2.02 -25.67
N PRO A 431 44.27 -1.89 -24.60
CA PRO A 431 44.91 -0.62 -24.24
C PRO A 431 45.89 -0.12 -25.30
N GLU A 432 46.37 -0.98 -26.21
CA GLU A 432 47.31 -0.65 -27.28
C GLU A 432 46.62 -0.13 -28.56
N CYS A 433 45.29 -0.12 -28.60
CA CYS A 433 44.50 0.38 -29.73
C CYS A 433 44.48 1.92 -29.74
N THR A 434 45.42 2.55 -30.45
CA THR A 434 45.58 4.02 -30.57
C THR A 434 45.34 4.54 -32.00
N ASP A 435 44.87 5.77 -32.17
CA ASP A 435 44.42 6.35 -33.46
C ASP A 435 45.37 6.09 -34.66
N GLU A 436 46.67 5.94 -34.43
CA GLU A 436 47.72 5.63 -35.41
C GLU A 436 47.58 4.26 -36.10
N THR A 437 46.84 3.32 -35.50
CA THR A 437 46.65 1.94 -36.00
C THR A 437 45.34 1.77 -36.81
N THR A 438 44.61 2.87 -37.06
CA THR A 438 43.29 2.86 -37.74
C THR A 438 43.33 2.50 -39.23
N LEU A 439 42.62 1.44 -39.67
CA LEU A 439 42.37 1.16 -41.10
C LEU A 439 41.06 1.80 -41.65
N ARG A 440 40.19 2.35 -40.77
CA ARG A 440 38.90 3.01 -41.11
C ARG A 440 38.81 4.45 -40.53
N PRO A 441 39.30 5.47 -41.24
CA PRO A 441 39.35 6.86 -40.73
C PRO A 441 37.97 7.52 -40.60
N ASP A 442 36.98 7.02 -41.34
CA ASP A 442 35.57 7.40 -41.23
C ASP A 442 34.96 7.00 -39.87
N LEU A 443 35.31 5.81 -39.35
CA LEU A 443 34.88 5.33 -38.03
C LEU A 443 35.51 6.13 -36.90
N ASN A 444 36.79 6.47 -37.02
CA ASN A 444 37.53 7.22 -36.01
C ASN A 444 36.97 8.64 -35.79
N LYS A 445 36.41 9.26 -36.85
CA LYS A 445 35.72 10.56 -36.75
C LYS A 445 34.42 10.50 -35.94
N VAL A 446 33.69 9.38 -35.99
CA VAL A 446 32.43 9.20 -35.26
C VAL A 446 32.69 8.71 -33.83
N MET A 447 33.64 7.79 -33.67
CA MET A 447 34.02 7.22 -32.39
C MET A 447 35.55 7.05 -32.33
N PRO A 448 36.27 7.93 -31.61
CA PRO A 448 37.72 7.82 -31.50
C PRO A 448 38.14 6.61 -30.66
N ALA A 449 39.31 6.04 -30.98
CA ALA A 449 39.85 4.80 -30.39
C ALA A 449 39.89 4.82 -28.84
N PRO A 450 39.87 3.66 -28.16
CA PRO A 450 39.91 2.28 -28.68
C PRO A 450 38.50 1.65 -28.92
N ASN A 451 38.15 1.17 -30.14
CA ASN A 451 36.81 0.63 -30.51
C ASN A 451 36.78 -0.79 -31.16
N PHE A 452 35.83 -1.69 -30.80
CA PHE A 452 35.70 -3.14 -31.20
C PHE A 452 34.32 -3.40 -31.85
N LEU A 453 34.12 -4.45 -32.64
CA LEU A 453 33.32 -4.46 -33.91
C LEU A 453 32.40 -5.67 -34.03
N PRO A 454 31.66 -5.95 -35.14
CA PRO A 454 31.39 -5.27 -36.42
C PRO A 454 29.90 -4.89 -36.61
N GLY A 455 29.48 -4.42 -37.80
CA GLY A 455 28.07 -4.17 -38.13
C GLY A 455 27.57 -2.72 -37.97
N LEU A 456 28.37 -1.81 -37.40
CA LEU A 456 28.06 -0.37 -37.33
C LEU A 456 28.14 0.26 -38.72
N VAL A 457 27.04 0.86 -39.16
CA VAL A 457 26.93 1.56 -40.44
C VAL A 457 27.19 3.04 -40.24
N ILE A 458 27.99 3.64 -41.13
CA ILE A 458 28.31 5.07 -41.11
C ILE A 458 27.75 5.72 -42.36
N LYS A 459 27.05 6.84 -42.18
CA LYS A 459 26.55 7.68 -43.26
C LYS A 459 27.39 8.95 -43.37
N LYS A 460 27.66 9.38 -44.62
CA LYS A 460 28.32 10.65 -44.94
C LYS A 460 27.26 11.75 -45.03
N GLU A 461 27.38 12.79 -44.21
CA GLU A 461 26.57 14.01 -44.29
C GLU A 461 27.44 15.15 -44.83
N ILE A 462 26.99 15.78 -45.90
CA ILE A 462 27.67 16.92 -46.51
C ILE A 462 26.89 18.17 -46.08
N SER A 463 27.48 18.95 -45.18
CA SER A 463 26.93 20.23 -44.72
C SER A 463 27.71 21.37 -45.36
N ARG A 464 27.03 22.39 -45.86
CA ARG A 464 27.69 23.63 -46.34
C ARG A 464 28.03 24.51 -45.14
N SER A 465 29.24 25.05 -45.13
CA SER A 465 29.69 25.94 -44.05
C SER A 465 28.82 27.19 -43.95
N ILE A 466 28.52 27.64 -42.72
CA ILE A 466 27.73 28.86 -42.46
C ILE A 466 28.52 30.12 -42.87
N ALA A 467 29.85 30.04 -42.86
CA ALA A 467 30.74 31.17 -43.17
C ALA A 467 31.00 31.33 -44.67
N ASP A 468 31.00 30.23 -45.45
CA ASP A 468 31.18 30.25 -46.90
C ASP A 468 30.35 29.13 -47.56
N PRO A 469 29.30 29.45 -48.35
CA PRO A 469 28.45 28.46 -49.00
C PRO A 469 29.16 27.58 -50.05
N SER A 470 30.38 27.94 -50.47
CA SER A 470 31.19 27.18 -51.44
C SER A 470 32.00 26.05 -50.80
N ILE A 471 32.12 26.03 -49.47
CA ILE A 471 32.88 25.02 -48.73
C ILE A 471 31.93 23.94 -48.22
N GLU A 472 32.05 22.74 -48.79
CA GLU A 472 31.34 21.54 -48.35
C GLU A 472 32.13 20.83 -47.24
N GLU A 473 31.62 20.88 -46.01
CA GLU A 473 32.16 20.11 -44.89
C GLU A 473 31.56 18.70 -44.88
N THR A 474 32.44 17.70 -44.90
CA THR A 474 32.04 16.29 -44.83
C THR A 474 32.08 15.79 -43.39
N ASN A 475 30.91 15.58 -42.81
CA ASN A 475 30.73 14.96 -41.51
C ASN A 475 30.29 13.49 -41.64
N TYR A 476 30.67 12.66 -40.68
CA TYR A 476 30.27 11.25 -40.63
C TYR A 476 29.39 11.05 -39.41
N VAL A 477 28.28 10.30 -39.57
CA VAL A 477 27.33 10.01 -38.49
C VAL A 477 27.02 8.51 -38.51
N ALA A 478 26.90 7.90 -37.33
CA ALA A 478 26.47 6.50 -37.22
C ALA A 478 24.99 6.36 -37.61
N ASP A 479 24.71 5.53 -38.60
CA ASP A 479 23.35 5.16 -38.96
C ASP A 479 22.85 4.06 -38.02
N VAL A 480 22.13 4.50 -36.97
CA VAL A 480 21.60 3.62 -35.93
C VAL A 480 20.56 2.66 -36.49
N ALA A 481 19.74 3.07 -37.46
CA ALA A 481 18.66 2.24 -38.00
C ALA A 481 19.24 1.06 -38.79
N SER A 482 20.16 1.35 -39.72
CA SER A 482 20.87 0.31 -40.49
C SER A 482 21.70 -0.61 -39.60
N THR A 483 22.33 -0.05 -38.56
CA THR A 483 23.10 -0.85 -37.59
C THR A 483 22.20 -1.81 -36.81
N VAL A 484 21.04 -1.35 -36.33
CA VAL A 484 20.08 -2.20 -35.60
C VAL A 484 19.50 -3.29 -36.51
N ALA A 485 19.24 -3.00 -37.78
CA ALA A 485 18.80 -4.00 -38.76
C ALA A 485 19.85 -5.12 -38.94
N ASN A 486 21.12 -4.74 -39.13
CA ASN A 486 22.22 -5.71 -39.22
C ASN A 486 22.34 -6.61 -37.98
N LEU A 487 22.12 -6.07 -36.77
CA LEU A 487 22.11 -6.83 -35.51
C LEU A 487 20.93 -7.82 -35.40
N ARG A 488 19.90 -7.67 -36.24
CA ARG A 488 18.80 -8.63 -36.41
C ARG A 488 19.04 -9.65 -37.53
N GLY A 489 20.14 -9.52 -38.28
CA GLY A 489 20.38 -10.34 -39.46
C GLY A 489 19.58 -9.89 -40.69
N GLU A 490 19.06 -8.66 -40.70
CA GLU A 490 18.22 -8.12 -41.76
C GLU A 490 18.88 -6.88 -42.42
N ASP A 491 18.55 -6.61 -43.68
CA ASP A 491 18.84 -5.32 -44.32
C ASP A 491 17.85 -4.23 -43.86
N ILE A 492 18.05 -2.98 -44.31
CA ILE A 492 17.13 -1.88 -43.96
C ILE A 492 15.71 -2.05 -44.53
N ASN A 493 15.53 -2.92 -45.52
CA ASN A 493 14.24 -3.23 -46.14
C ASN A 493 13.55 -4.45 -45.49
N GLY A 494 14.17 -5.09 -44.49
CA GLY A 494 13.66 -6.26 -43.79
C GLY A 494 13.96 -7.61 -44.47
N ASN A 495 14.84 -7.66 -45.46
CA ASN A 495 15.28 -8.91 -46.07
C ASN A 495 16.39 -9.57 -45.23
N ALA A 496 16.34 -10.88 -45.05
CA ALA A 496 17.38 -11.62 -44.36
C ALA A 496 18.72 -11.56 -45.12
N LEU A 497 19.80 -11.26 -44.40
CA LEU A 497 21.17 -11.25 -44.91
C LEU A 497 21.72 -12.68 -44.98
N GLU A 498 22.64 -12.97 -45.90
CA GLU A 498 23.28 -14.29 -45.98
C GLU A 498 24.14 -14.57 -44.73
N LYS A 499 24.30 -15.85 -44.35
CA LYS A 499 25.04 -16.27 -43.14
C LYS A 499 26.51 -15.84 -43.14
N ASP A 500 27.09 -15.70 -44.32
CA ASP A 500 28.48 -15.28 -44.53
C ASP A 500 28.62 -13.75 -44.72
N ASP A 501 27.54 -12.98 -44.65
CA ASP A 501 27.59 -11.53 -44.83
C ASP A 501 28.33 -10.85 -43.65
N PRO A 502 29.41 -10.08 -43.93
CA PRO A 502 30.18 -9.39 -42.90
C PRO A 502 29.38 -8.42 -42.02
N ARG A 503 28.22 -7.94 -42.49
CA ARG A 503 27.34 -7.01 -41.77
C ARG A 503 26.60 -7.68 -40.61
N ALA A 504 26.27 -8.96 -40.75
CA ALA A 504 25.44 -9.73 -39.81
C ALA A 504 26.24 -10.70 -38.92
N ILE A 505 27.58 -10.63 -38.92
CA ILE A 505 28.46 -11.53 -38.15
C ILE A 505 28.04 -11.65 -36.68
N LEU A 506 27.68 -10.54 -36.01
CA LEU A 506 27.27 -10.57 -34.59
C LEU A 506 25.99 -11.37 -34.36
N HIS A 507 25.04 -11.25 -35.28
CA HIS A 507 23.76 -11.95 -35.20
C HIS A 507 23.97 -13.46 -35.40
N TYR A 508 24.68 -13.85 -36.46
CA TYR A 508 24.91 -15.27 -36.76
C TYR A 508 25.85 -15.95 -35.76
N LYS A 509 26.84 -15.23 -35.23
CA LYS A 509 27.66 -15.72 -34.11
C LYS A 509 26.81 -15.97 -32.87
N TRP A 510 25.93 -15.04 -32.52
CA TRP A 510 25.04 -15.20 -31.37
C TRP A 510 24.08 -16.38 -31.55
N MET A 511 23.49 -16.55 -32.73
CA MET A 511 22.63 -17.69 -33.06
C MET A 511 23.39 -19.03 -32.93
N TRP A 512 24.61 -19.11 -33.45
CA TRP A 512 25.47 -20.28 -33.29
C TRP A 512 25.80 -20.56 -31.82
N GLU A 513 26.13 -19.52 -31.03
CA GLU A 513 26.38 -19.67 -29.59
C GLU A 513 25.14 -20.15 -28.81
N LEU A 514 23.93 -19.78 -29.25
CA LEU A 514 22.67 -20.28 -28.67
C LEU A 514 22.41 -21.75 -28.98
N GLU A 515 22.65 -22.18 -30.22
CA GLU A 515 22.50 -23.59 -30.64
C GLU A 515 23.45 -24.53 -29.87
N GLN A 516 24.60 -24.00 -29.43
CA GLN A 516 25.62 -24.73 -28.67
C GLN A 516 25.38 -24.75 -27.16
N LEU A 517 24.45 -23.94 -26.64
CA LEU A 517 24.29 -23.69 -25.20
C LEU A 517 23.84 -24.92 -24.40
N ASP A 518 23.10 -25.83 -25.02
CA ASP A 518 22.58 -27.06 -24.41
C ASP A 518 23.45 -28.30 -24.71
N LYS A 519 24.54 -28.16 -25.48
CA LYS A 519 25.44 -29.27 -25.82
C LYS A 519 26.51 -29.46 -24.73
N VAL A 520 26.77 -30.72 -24.37
CA VAL A 520 27.77 -31.12 -23.34
C VAL A 520 29.21 -30.82 -23.78
N THR A 521 29.46 -30.76 -25.10
CA THR A 521 30.75 -30.41 -25.68
C THR A 521 30.48 -29.39 -26.78
N SER A 522 31.01 -28.17 -26.61
CA SER A 522 30.86 -27.08 -27.58
C SER A 522 31.77 -27.32 -28.79
N ASP A 523 31.23 -27.25 -29.99
CA ASP A 523 32.03 -27.22 -31.22
C ASP A 523 32.88 -25.93 -31.27
N PRO A 524 34.02 -25.87 -32.00
CA PRO A 524 34.77 -24.64 -32.20
C PRO A 524 33.99 -23.64 -33.09
N ILE A 525 34.19 -22.33 -32.85
CA ILE A 525 33.53 -21.27 -33.63
C ILE A 525 33.99 -21.36 -35.09
N PRO A 526 33.07 -21.36 -36.08
CA PRO A 526 33.43 -21.32 -37.50
C PRO A 526 34.27 -20.08 -37.85
N GLU A 527 35.29 -20.24 -38.71
CA GLU A 527 36.24 -19.17 -39.08
C GLU A 527 35.55 -17.90 -39.62
N HIS A 528 34.43 -18.02 -40.35
CA HIS A 528 33.67 -16.87 -40.87
C HIS A 528 32.90 -16.09 -39.80
N LEU A 529 32.74 -16.64 -38.58
CA LEU A 529 32.09 -16.00 -37.43
C LEU A 529 33.10 -15.46 -36.39
N GLU A 530 34.39 -15.56 -36.68
CA GLU A 530 35.43 -14.94 -35.86
C GLU A 530 35.41 -13.42 -36.04
N ILE A 531 35.45 -12.70 -34.91
CA ILE A 531 35.34 -11.24 -34.89
C ILE A 531 36.72 -10.67 -34.58
N THR A 532 37.26 -9.86 -35.49
CA THR A 532 38.56 -9.20 -35.35
C THR A 532 38.45 -7.68 -35.42
N CYS A 533 39.45 -7.00 -34.85
CA CYS A 533 39.56 -5.54 -34.82
C CYS A 533 40.21 -4.97 -36.10
N PRO A 534 39.57 -4.14 -36.97
CA PRO A 534 40.21 -3.53 -38.13
C PRO A 534 41.06 -2.32 -37.72
N HIS A 535 41.37 -2.18 -36.44
CA HIS A 535 42.29 -1.15 -35.95
C HIS A 535 43.49 -1.77 -35.23
N CYS A 536 43.39 -2.96 -34.63
CA CYS A 536 44.56 -3.59 -33.97
C CYS A 536 44.59 -5.12 -34.07
N GLY A 537 43.78 -5.75 -34.93
CA GLY A 537 43.75 -7.21 -35.11
C GLY A 537 43.15 -8.03 -33.96
N SER A 538 42.91 -7.43 -32.78
CA SER A 538 42.35 -8.12 -31.60
C SER A 538 41.07 -8.93 -31.92
N PRO A 539 40.90 -10.15 -31.38
CA PRO A 539 41.51 -10.63 -30.15
C PRO A 539 42.89 -11.30 -30.31
N ALA A 540 43.48 -11.42 -31.49
CA ALA A 540 44.87 -11.88 -31.64
C ALA A 540 45.83 -10.69 -31.71
N ASP A 541 47.00 -10.79 -31.06
CA ASP A 541 48.12 -9.85 -31.25
C ASP A 541 49.00 -10.24 -32.45
N GLU A 542 50.05 -9.46 -32.71
CA GLU A 542 51.00 -9.70 -33.82
C GLU A 542 51.73 -11.06 -33.73
N TRP A 543 51.72 -11.71 -32.56
CA TRP A 543 52.34 -13.01 -32.30
C TRP A 543 51.35 -14.17 -32.25
N GLY A 544 50.05 -13.92 -32.47
CA GLY A 544 48.99 -14.92 -32.45
C GLY A 544 48.50 -15.28 -31.04
N GLU A 545 48.91 -14.55 -30.00
CA GLU A 545 48.39 -14.70 -28.64
C GLU A 545 47.09 -13.91 -28.46
N ARG A 546 46.19 -14.42 -27.62
CA ARG A 546 44.88 -13.79 -27.40
C ARG A 546 45.01 -12.59 -26.46
N THR A 547 44.77 -11.39 -26.98
CA THR A 547 44.74 -10.13 -26.22
C THR A 547 43.68 -10.17 -25.11
N SER A 548 43.87 -9.37 -24.05
CA SER A 548 42.98 -9.32 -22.86
C SER A 548 41.62 -8.63 -23.12
N VAL A 549 41.11 -8.70 -24.35
CA VAL A 549 39.94 -7.97 -24.83
C VAL A 549 38.71 -8.86 -24.72
N GLU A 550 37.78 -8.49 -23.86
CA GLU A 550 36.48 -9.16 -23.70
C GLU A 550 35.36 -8.24 -24.17
N ASP A 551 34.37 -8.77 -24.89
CA ASP A 551 33.10 -8.08 -25.08
C ASP A 551 32.52 -7.74 -23.70
N ARG A 552 32.18 -6.47 -23.45
CA ARG A 552 31.61 -6.02 -22.16
C ARG A 552 30.31 -6.72 -21.80
N LEU A 553 29.57 -7.17 -22.82
CA LEU A 553 28.33 -7.92 -22.65
C LEU A 553 28.59 -9.44 -22.62
N SER A 554 29.85 -9.88 -22.72
CA SER A 554 30.25 -11.28 -22.55
C SER A 554 29.88 -11.76 -21.14
N THR A 555 29.46 -13.02 -21.09
CA THR A 555 29.21 -13.74 -19.84
C THR A 555 30.26 -14.80 -19.55
N PHE A 556 31.32 -14.84 -20.35
CA PHE A 556 32.49 -15.69 -20.14
C PHE A 556 33.75 -14.83 -20.03
N ASP A 557 34.61 -15.18 -19.10
CA ASP A 557 35.96 -14.64 -18.98
C ASP A 557 36.89 -15.28 -20.04
N ARG A 558 38.10 -14.72 -20.20
CA ARG A 558 39.13 -15.19 -21.16
C ARG A 558 39.37 -16.70 -21.16
N ASP A 559 39.31 -17.32 -19.99
CA ASP A 559 39.59 -18.76 -19.80
C ASP A 559 38.34 -19.64 -20.01
N GLY A 560 37.24 -19.07 -20.53
CA GLY A 560 35.97 -19.78 -20.76
C GLY A 560 35.11 -19.97 -19.50
N ASN A 561 35.50 -19.36 -18.38
CA ASN A 561 34.77 -19.45 -17.12
C ASN A 561 33.56 -18.50 -17.11
N PRO A 562 32.41 -18.88 -16.52
CA PRO A 562 31.24 -18.02 -16.45
C PRO A 562 31.45 -16.81 -15.53
N LYS A 563 31.17 -15.63 -16.05
CA LYS A 563 31.24 -14.32 -15.40
C LYS A 563 29.83 -13.72 -15.24
N PRO A 564 29.51 -13.05 -14.12
CA PRO A 564 28.26 -12.31 -14.00
C PRO A 564 28.20 -11.19 -15.05
N GLY A 565 27.26 -11.29 -16.00
CA GLY A 565 27.01 -10.24 -16.99
C GLY A 565 26.60 -8.91 -16.35
N MET A 566 26.75 -7.83 -17.10
CA MET A 566 26.35 -6.46 -16.69
C MET A 566 24.85 -6.38 -16.41
N LEU A 567 24.43 -5.44 -15.57
CA LEU A 567 23.01 -5.21 -15.28
C LEU A 567 22.55 -3.94 -16.01
N VAL A 568 21.52 -4.08 -16.84
CA VAL A 568 21.00 -3.04 -17.71
C VAL A 568 19.63 -2.61 -17.18
N GLU A 569 19.47 -1.33 -16.86
CA GLU A 569 18.19 -0.73 -16.49
C GLU A 569 17.48 -0.27 -17.77
N ARG A 570 16.77 -1.20 -18.42
CA ARG A 570 16.02 -0.92 -19.66
C ARG A 570 14.66 -0.30 -19.36
N HIS A 571 14.09 0.40 -20.34
CA HIS A 571 12.70 0.86 -20.31
C HIS A 571 11.72 -0.30 -20.10
N LEU A 572 10.54 0.04 -19.60
CA LEU A 572 9.41 -0.88 -19.51
C LEU A 572 8.91 -1.23 -20.92
N ILE A 573 8.75 -2.51 -21.24
CA ILE A 573 8.32 -3.00 -22.57
C ILE A 573 7.04 -3.83 -22.47
N ASP A 574 6.45 -4.16 -23.61
CA ASP A 574 5.28 -5.02 -23.69
C ASP A 574 5.54 -6.40 -23.06
N GLY A 575 4.59 -6.88 -22.25
CA GLY A 575 4.67 -8.15 -21.52
C GLY A 575 5.44 -8.08 -20.20
N ASP A 576 6.01 -6.92 -19.83
CA ASP A 576 6.55 -6.73 -18.47
C ASP A 576 5.41 -6.76 -17.44
N VAL A 577 5.69 -7.31 -16.26
CA VAL A 577 4.70 -7.42 -15.19
C VAL A 577 4.80 -6.25 -14.22
N ALA A 578 3.69 -5.59 -13.96
CA ALA A 578 3.60 -4.44 -13.04
C ALA A 578 2.38 -4.57 -12.11
N ILE A 579 2.51 -4.08 -10.87
CA ILE A 579 1.39 -4.04 -9.93
C ILE A 579 0.60 -2.76 -10.17
N PHE A 580 -0.70 -2.91 -10.41
CA PHE A 580 -1.63 -1.81 -10.61
C PHE A 580 -2.58 -1.70 -9.41
N ASN A 581 -2.73 -0.48 -8.89
CA ASN A 581 -3.37 -0.21 -7.61
C ASN A 581 -4.24 1.05 -7.64
N ARG A 582 -5.47 0.95 -7.10
CA ARG A 582 -6.33 2.10 -6.77
C ARG A 582 -6.44 2.29 -5.27
N GLN A 583 -6.19 3.52 -4.81
CA GLN A 583 -6.37 3.90 -3.40
C GLN A 583 -7.80 4.42 -3.18
N PRO A 584 -8.47 4.11 -2.06
CA PRO A 584 -7.99 3.30 -0.94
C PRO A 584 -8.03 1.78 -1.23
N SER A 585 -6.94 1.08 -0.93
CA SER A 585 -6.82 -0.37 -1.15
C SER A 585 -7.49 -1.14 0.00
N LEU A 586 -8.79 -1.44 -0.13
CA LEU A 586 -9.57 -2.14 0.90
C LEU A 586 -9.59 -3.67 0.70
N HIS A 587 -9.39 -4.15 -0.52
CA HIS A 587 -9.42 -5.58 -0.82
C HIS A 587 -8.08 -6.01 -1.40
N ARG A 588 -7.76 -7.31 -1.34
CA ARG A 588 -6.55 -7.85 -2.00
C ARG A 588 -6.54 -7.50 -3.49
N MET A 589 -7.72 -7.60 -4.12
CA MET A 589 -7.96 -7.29 -5.54
C MET A 589 -7.82 -5.80 -5.88
N SER A 590 -7.72 -4.90 -4.89
CA SER A 590 -7.37 -3.50 -5.16
C SER A 590 -5.90 -3.33 -5.58
N MET A 591 -5.10 -4.40 -5.49
CA MET A 591 -3.73 -4.49 -5.98
C MET A 591 -3.56 -5.80 -6.76
N MET A 592 -3.53 -5.71 -8.08
CA MET A 592 -3.34 -6.87 -8.96
C MET A 592 -2.21 -6.60 -9.95
N VAL A 593 -1.69 -7.68 -10.51
CA VAL A 593 -0.58 -7.64 -11.45
C VAL A 593 -1.12 -7.71 -12.86
N HIS A 594 -0.71 -6.73 -13.66
CA HIS A 594 -1.04 -6.59 -15.07
C HIS A 594 0.21 -6.73 -15.92
N GLU A 595 0.02 -7.16 -17.15
CA GLU A 595 1.01 -7.16 -18.21
C GLU A 595 0.99 -5.81 -18.90
N VAL A 596 2.15 -5.19 -19.02
CA VAL A 596 2.28 -3.86 -19.58
C VAL A 596 2.10 -3.94 -21.08
N ARG A 597 1.36 -2.98 -21.63
CA ARG A 597 1.29 -2.69 -23.06
C ARG A 597 1.57 -1.22 -23.29
N VAL A 598 2.65 -0.88 -23.97
CA VAL A 598 3.08 0.49 -24.18
C VAL A 598 2.23 1.12 -25.27
N MET A 599 1.57 2.23 -24.93
CA MET A 599 0.65 2.93 -25.82
C MET A 599 0.96 4.42 -25.86
N GLN A 600 0.50 5.08 -26.93
CA GLN A 600 0.56 6.53 -27.03
C GLN A 600 -0.48 7.21 -26.13
N GLY A 601 -0.18 8.43 -25.70
CA GLY A 601 -1.04 9.23 -24.81
C GLY A 601 -0.43 9.48 -23.44
N HIS A 602 -1.28 9.79 -22.46
CA HIS A 602 -0.86 10.19 -21.11
C HIS A 602 -1.62 9.47 -19.98
N THR A 603 -2.65 8.70 -20.30
CA THR A 603 -3.51 7.99 -19.34
C THR A 603 -3.14 6.52 -19.26
N PHE A 604 -3.39 5.89 -18.11
CA PHE A 604 -3.41 4.44 -18.02
C PHE A 604 -4.69 3.90 -18.66
N ARG A 605 -4.59 2.80 -19.38
CA ARG A 605 -5.73 2.11 -20.00
C ARG A 605 -5.86 0.71 -19.48
N PHE A 606 -7.07 0.23 -19.25
CA PHE A 606 -7.30 -1.16 -18.89
C PHE A 606 -8.71 -1.59 -19.27
N ASN A 607 -8.94 -2.90 -19.25
CA ASN A 607 -10.21 -3.50 -19.62
C ASN A 607 -11.32 -3.16 -18.60
N LEU A 608 -12.51 -2.84 -19.13
CA LEU A 608 -13.70 -2.46 -18.36
C LEU A 608 -14.18 -3.55 -17.38
N ALA A 609 -13.99 -4.83 -17.68
CA ALA A 609 -14.37 -5.94 -16.80
C ALA A 609 -13.66 -5.89 -15.43
N VAL A 610 -12.51 -5.19 -15.36
CA VAL A 610 -11.65 -5.07 -14.17
C VAL A 610 -11.98 -3.81 -13.35
N CYS A 611 -12.96 -3.00 -13.74
CA CYS A 611 -13.34 -1.80 -12.97
C CYS A 611 -13.87 -2.14 -11.57
N THR A 612 -14.67 -3.22 -11.45
CA THR A 612 -15.31 -3.64 -10.21
C THR A 612 -14.34 -3.94 -9.06
N PRO A 613 -13.28 -4.77 -9.22
CA PRO A 613 -12.33 -5.03 -8.13
C PRO A 613 -11.55 -3.79 -7.65
N TYR A 614 -11.30 -2.83 -8.55
CA TYR A 614 -10.68 -1.55 -8.20
C TYR A 614 -11.68 -0.53 -7.65
N ASN A 615 -12.98 -0.79 -7.80
CA ASN A 615 -14.07 0.15 -7.57
C ASN A 615 -13.82 1.48 -8.30
N ALA A 616 -13.29 1.40 -9.51
CA ALA A 616 -12.80 2.52 -10.31
C ALA A 616 -13.84 2.96 -11.34
N ASP A 617 -13.92 4.26 -11.56
CA ASP A 617 -14.66 4.88 -12.66
C ASP A 617 -13.74 5.78 -13.50
N PHE A 618 -14.27 6.42 -14.53
CA PHE A 618 -13.48 7.18 -15.51
C PHE A 618 -13.80 8.68 -15.48
N ASP A 619 -14.17 9.22 -14.32
CA ASP A 619 -14.55 10.64 -14.14
C ASP A 619 -13.37 11.56 -13.76
N GLY A 620 -12.15 11.02 -13.72
CA GLY A 620 -10.94 11.71 -13.27
C GLY A 620 -10.11 10.92 -12.25
N ASP A 621 -10.54 9.71 -11.93
CA ASP A 621 -9.79 8.76 -11.09
C ASP A 621 -8.33 8.56 -11.52
N GLU A 622 -7.44 8.46 -10.53
CA GLU A 622 -6.02 8.20 -10.72
C GLU A 622 -5.59 6.89 -10.05
N MET A 623 -4.83 6.08 -10.79
CA MET A 623 -4.27 4.82 -10.29
C MET A 623 -2.74 4.83 -10.28
N ASN A 624 -2.17 3.98 -9.42
CA ASN A 624 -0.73 3.84 -9.26
C ASN A 624 -0.24 2.57 -9.97
N LEU A 625 0.88 2.67 -10.67
CA LEU A 625 1.60 1.56 -11.27
C LEU A 625 2.94 1.38 -10.53
N HIS A 626 3.27 0.17 -10.11
CA HIS A 626 4.53 -0.17 -9.45
C HIS A 626 5.30 -1.21 -10.27
N VAL A 627 6.55 -0.88 -10.63
CA VAL A 627 7.40 -1.75 -11.45
C VAL A 627 8.31 -2.59 -10.57
N ILE A 628 8.19 -3.90 -10.73
CA ILE A 628 8.90 -4.88 -9.90
C ILE A 628 10.33 -5.06 -10.40
N GLN A 629 11.29 -4.92 -9.48
CA GLN A 629 12.72 -4.84 -9.82
C GLN A 629 13.40 -6.23 -9.85
N SER A 630 13.23 -7.05 -8.82
CA SER A 630 13.88 -8.36 -8.72
C SER A 630 13.13 -9.44 -9.51
N GLU A 631 13.87 -10.41 -10.06
CA GLU A 631 13.28 -11.49 -10.85
C GLU A 631 12.41 -12.43 -9.99
N GLU A 632 12.84 -12.71 -8.76
CA GLU A 632 12.08 -13.48 -7.77
C GLU A 632 10.72 -12.85 -7.47
N ALA A 633 10.69 -11.53 -7.24
CA ALA A 633 9.44 -10.82 -6.97
C ALA A 633 8.56 -10.72 -8.23
N ARG A 634 9.15 -10.61 -9.43
CA ARG A 634 8.39 -10.68 -10.69
C ARG A 634 7.72 -12.03 -10.86
N ALA A 635 8.43 -13.12 -10.54
CA ALA A 635 7.89 -14.47 -10.61
C ALA A 635 6.77 -14.68 -9.58
N GLU A 636 6.98 -14.28 -8.32
CA GLU A 636 5.96 -14.34 -7.27
C GLU A 636 4.69 -13.58 -7.67
N ALA A 637 4.85 -12.34 -8.13
CA ALA A 637 3.77 -11.49 -8.61
C ALA A 637 3.03 -12.09 -9.81
N LYS A 638 3.76 -12.67 -10.78
CA LYS A 638 3.17 -13.30 -11.96
C LYS A 638 2.41 -14.58 -11.61
N ILE A 639 2.84 -15.34 -10.61
CA ILE A 639 2.18 -16.61 -10.25
C ILE A 639 0.97 -16.36 -9.35
N LEU A 640 1.07 -15.43 -8.39
CA LEU A 640 0.07 -15.30 -7.32
C LEU A 640 -0.92 -14.15 -7.51
N MET A 641 -0.54 -13.09 -8.22
CA MET A 641 -1.27 -11.81 -8.19
C MET A 641 -1.83 -11.36 -9.55
N ARG A 642 -1.70 -12.17 -10.62
CA ARG A 642 -2.27 -11.83 -11.93
C ARG A 642 -3.78 -11.69 -11.84
N VAL A 643 -4.35 -10.83 -12.68
CA VAL A 643 -5.80 -10.54 -12.68
C VAL A 643 -6.63 -11.82 -12.86
N GLN A 644 -6.24 -12.70 -13.78
CA GLN A 644 -6.90 -13.99 -14.03
C GLN A 644 -6.99 -14.89 -12.78
N GLU A 645 -6.01 -14.86 -11.88
CA GLU A 645 -6.00 -15.67 -10.64
C GLU A 645 -6.94 -15.10 -9.57
N HIS A 646 -7.54 -13.94 -9.86
CA HIS A 646 -8.42 -13.20 -8.96
C HIS A 646 -9.78 -12.89 -9.60
N ILE A 647 -10.16 -13.61 -10.67
CA ILE A 647 -11.52 -13.54 -11.22
C ILE A 647 -12.53 -13.93 -10.13
N LEU A 648 -12.28 -15.03 -9.43
CA LEU A 648 -13.09 -15.49 -8.29
C LEU A 648 -12.61 -14.85 -6.98
N THR A 649 -13.54 -14.40 -6.15
CA THR A 649 -13.25 -13.85 -4.82
C THR A 649 -13.35 -14.90 -3.72
N PRO A 650 -12.40 -14.91 -2.76
CA PRO A 650 -12.48 -15.79 -1.60
C PRO A 650 -13.55 -15.33 -0.59
N ARG A 651 -14.12 -14.12 -0.78
CA ARG A 651 -15.10 -13.56 0.15
C ARG A 651 -16.42 -14.34 0.13
N TYR A 652 -16.83 -14.82 -1.04
CA TYR A 652 -18.10 -15.53 -1.24
C TYR A 652 -18.07 -16.56 -2.38
N GLY A 653 -16.91 -16.79 -3.01
CA GLY A 653 -16.72 -17.85 -4.00
C GLY A 653 -17.26 -17.58 -5.41
N GLY A 654 -17.61 -16.33 -5.75
CA GLY A 654 -18.11 -15.95 -7.08
C GLY A 654 -17.18 -15.01 -7.86
N ALA A 655 -17.44 -14.82 -9.15
CA ALA A 655 -16.65 -13.96 -10.01
C ALA A 655 -16.85 -12.47 -9.69
N VAL A 656 -15.81 -11.79 -9.20
CA VAL A 656 -15.82 -10.32 -8.99
C VAL A 656 -15.47 -9.56 -10.27
N ILE A 657 -14.66 -10.18 -11.14
CA ILE A 657 -14.31 -9.64 -12.45
C ILE A 657 -15.32 -10.21 -13.44
N GLY A 658 -16.03 -9.35 -14.16
CA GLY A 658 -17.10 -9.76 -15.05
C GLY A 658 -17.70 -8.60 -15.83
N GLY A 659 -18.72 -8.89 -16.63
CA GLY A 659 -19.39 -7.87 -17.44
C GLY A 659 -20.08 -6.82 -16.60
N ILE A 660 -19.93 -5.55 -16.99
CA ILE A 660 -20.63 -4.40 -16.40
C ILE A 660 -21.26 -3.53 -17.49
N HIS A 661 -22.36 -2.84 -17.17
CA HIS A 661 -23.01 -1.88 -18.07
C HIS A 661 -23.22 -2.46 -19.49
N ASP A 662 -22.53 -1.91 -20.50
CA ASP A 662 -22.66 -2.26 -21.92
C ASP A 662 -22.41 -3.74 -22.23
N HIS A 663 -21.60 -4.43 -21.42
CA HIS A 663 -21.41 -5.87 -21.52
C HIS A 663 -22.74 -6.62 -21.34
N ILE A 664 -23.51 -6.21 -20.34
CA ILE A 664 -24.79 -6.80 -19.98
C ILE A 664 -25.84 -6.37 -21.00
N SER A 665 -25.86 -5.09 -21.39
CA SER A 665 -26.79 -4.59 -22.41
C SER A 665 -26.59 -5.30 -23.75
N GLY A 666 -25.35 -5.41 -24.23
CA GLY A 666 -25.04 -6.07 -25.50
C GLY A 666 -25.37 -7.55 -25.48
N ALA A 667 -25.03 -8.25 -24.40
CA ALA A 667 -25.38 -9.65 -24.23
C ALA A 667 -26.90 -9.86 -24.19
N TYR A 668 -27.63 -9.00 -23.49
CA TYR A 668 -29.09 -9.05 -23.41
C TYR A 668 -29.73 -8.84 -24.79
N LEU A 669 -29.26 -7.85 -25.57
CA LEU A 669 -29.76 -7.58 -26.91
C LEU A 669 -29.55 -8.77 -27.87
N LEU A 670 -28.35 -9.37 -27.82
CA LEU A 670 -27.96 -10.51 -28.68
C LEU A 670 -28.69 -11.81 -28.30
N SER A 671 -28.80 -12.11 -27.01
CA SER A 671 -29.28 -13.42 -26.53
C SER A 671 -30.79 -13.53 -26.38
N ARG A 672 -31.52 -12.42 -26.55
CA ARG A 672 -32.98 -12.40 -26.45
C ARG A 672 -33.60 -13.36 -27.49
N PRO A 673 -34.59 -14.19 -27.09
CA PRO A 673 -35.27 -15.09 -28.01
C PRO A 673 -35.89 -14.34 -29.19
N GLY A 674 -35.58 -14.79 -30.40
CA GLY A 674 -36.12 -14.21 -31.64
C GLY A 674 -35.29 -13.05 -32.22
N THR A 675 -34.18 -12.64 -31.59
CA THR A 675 -33.29 -11.63 -32.18
C THR A 675 -32.59 -12.19 -33.43
N LEU A 676 -32.82 -11.54 -34.57
CA LEU A 676 -32.16 -11.79 -35.84
C LEU A 676 -31.23 -10.61 -36.19
N ILE A 677 -30.01 -10.93 -36.60
CA ILE A 677 -28.95 -9.97 -36.91
C ILE A 677 -28.58 -10.13 -38.37
N SER A 678 -28.53 -9.03 -39.13
CA SER A 678 -28.12 -9.09 -40.54
C SER A 678 -26.72 -9.71 -40.67
N VAL A 679 -26.49 -10.44 -41.76
CA VAL A 679 -25.18 -11.06 -42.02
C VAL A 679 -24.05 -10.02 -42.01
N GLU A 680 -24.28 -8.80 -42.52
CA GLU A 680 -23.31 -7.71 -42.51
C GLU A 680 -22.88 -7.33 -41.08
N HIS A 681 -23.83 -7.04 -40.19
CA HIS A 681 -23.52 -6.71 -38.80
C HIS A 681 -22.94 -7.90 -38.04
N GLY A 682 -23.40 -9.12 -38.32
CA GLY A 682 -22.84 -10.34 -37.73
C GLY A 682 -21.37 -10.55 -38.11
N LEU A 683 -21.01 -10.34 -39.38
CA LEU A 683 -19.63 -10.44 -39.84
C LEU A 683 -18.74 -9.34 -39.24
N GLU A 684 -19.26 -8.12 -39.04
CA GLU A 684 -18.54 -7.06 -38.33
C GLU A 684 -18.25 -7.44 -36.87
N MET A 685 -19.25 -7.96 -36.15
CA MET A 685 -19.08 -8.45 -34.78
C MET A 685 -18.05 -9.59 -34.70
N LEU A 686 -18.13 -10.57 -35.61
CA LEU A 686 -17.18 -11.68 -35.68
C LEU A 686 -15.77 -11.23 -36.09
N GLY A 687 -15.67 -10.19 -36.92
CA GLY A 687 -14.41 -9.57 -37.31
C GLY A 687 -13.70 -8.90 -36.13
N ASN A 688 -14.45 -8.25 -35.23
CA ASN A 688 -13.88 -7.59 -34.04
C ASN A 688 -13.26 -8.58 -33.05
N ILE A 689 -13.85 -9.77 -32.89
CA ILE A 689 -13.27 -10.85 -32.07
C ILE A 689 -12.20 -11.67 -32.81
N GLY A 690 -11.94 -11.37 -34.09
CA GLY A 690 -10.98 -12.12 -34.92
C GLY A 690 -11.36 -13.59 -35.12
N TRP A 691 -12.66 -13.91 -35.19
CA TRP A 691 -13.13 -15.29 -35.32
C TRP A 691 -12.74 -15.91 -36.68
N THR A 692 -12.14 -17.09 -36.65
CA THR A 692 -11.66 -17.83 -37.84
C THR A 692 -12.29 -19.21 -38.00
N GLY A 693 -13.26 -19.55 -37.14
CA GLY A 693 -13.95 -20.84 -37.14
C GLY A 693 -15.11 -20.92 -38.13
N LEU A 694 -15.92 -21.98 -37.98
CA LEU A 694 -17.17 -22.13 -38.73
C LEU A 694 -18.13 -20.99 -38.39
N LEU A 695 -18.81 -20.47 -39.41
CA LEU A 695 -19.84 -19.45 -39.23
C LEU A 695 -21.15 -20.07 -38.74
N PRO A 696 -21.98 -19.32 -38.00
CA PRO A 696 -23.31 -19.76 -37.59
C PRO A 696 -24.22 -20.08 -38.78
N GLU A 697 -25.30 -20.83 -38.52
CA GLU A 697 -26.31 -21.10 -39.54
C GLU A 697 -27.03 -19.81 -39.97
N ILE A 698 -27.19 -19.65 -41.29
CA ILE A 698 -27.89 -18.50 -41.88
C ILE A 698 -29.39 -18.80 -41.90
N VAL A 699 -30.16 -17.94 -41.26
CA VAL A 699 -31.63 -17.97 -41.19
C VAL A 699 -32.19 -16.80 -41.99
N LYS A 700 -33.36 -16.98 -42.62
CA LYS A 700 -34.03 -15.88 -43.32
C LYS A 700 -34.93 -15.11 -42.37
N ASP A 701 -34.76 -13.79 -42.37
CA ASP A 701 -35.60 -12.83 -41.65
C ASP A 701 -37.00 -12.71 -42.28
N GLU A 702 -37.93 -12.04 -41.59
CA GLU A 702 -39.32 -11.77 -42.02
C GLU A 702 -39.38 -11.08 -43.40
N ASN A 703 -38.32 -10.34 -43.77
CA ASN A 703 -38.17 -9.66 -45.06
C ASN A 703 -37.43 -10.48 -46.12
N GLY A 704 -37.14 -11.76 -45.86
CA GLY A 704 -36.42 -12.66 -46.77
C GLY A 704 -34.91 -12.40 -46.91
N LYS A 705 -34.34 -11.57 -46.03
CA LYS A 705 -32.89 -11.29 -45.97
C LYS A 705 -32.17 -12.34 -45.12
N ASP A 706 -30.93 -12.64 -45.50
CA ASP A 706 -30.06 -13.55 -44.78
C ASP A 706 -29.58 -12.88 -43.47
N SER A 707 -29.80 -13.59 -42.37
CA SER A 707 -29.53 -13.15 -40.99
C SER A 707 -28.99 -14.29 -40.14
N PHE A 708 -28.26 -13.97 -39.08
CA PHE A 708 -27.86 -14.92 -38.04
C PHE A 708 -28.78 -14.79 -36.83
N ARG A 709 -28.94 -15.87 -36.05
CA ARG A 709 -29.60 -15.77 -34.74
C ARG A 709 -28.56 -15.26 -33.73
N GLY A 710 -28.94 -14.28 -32.91
CA GLY A 710 -28.00 -13.68 -31.96
C GLY A 710 -27.46 -14.68 -30.91
N GLN A 711 -28.27 -15.66 -30.52
CA GLN A 711 -27.87 -16.77 -29.65
C GLN A 711 -26.75 -17.62 -30.26
N ASP A 712 -26.80 -17.88 -31.57
CA ASP A 712 -25.79 -18.70 -32.25
C ASP A 712 -24.43 -17.97 -32.32
N ILE A 713 -24.45 -16.64 -32.45
CA ILE A 713 -23.23 -15.81 -32.41
C ILE A 713 -22.55 -15.88 -31.03
N ILE A 714 -23.32 -15.76 -29.95
CA ILE A 714 -22.76 -15.88 -28.58
C ILE A 714 -22.29 -17.31 -28.29
N SER A 715 -22.97 -18.31 -28.83
CA SER A 715 -22.61 -19.72 -28.62
C SER A 715 -21.20 -20.04 -29.13
N LEU A 716 -20.66 -19.30 -30.11
CA LEU A 716 -19.31 -19.50 -30.64
C LEU A 716 -18.19 -19.28 -29.62
N ILE A 717 -18.38 -18.37 -28.67
CA ILE A 717 -17.35 -18.03 -27.66
C ILE A 717 -17.45 -18.92 -26.41
N ILE A 718 -18.51 -19.72 -26.27
CA ILE A 718 -18.76 -20.54 -25.09
C ILE A 718 -18.13 -21.93 -25.27
N PRO A 719 -17.33 -22.42 -24.30
CA PRO A 719 -16.75 -23.75 -24.37
C PRO A 719 -17.81 -24.88 -24.39
N ASP A 720 -17.58 -25.90 -25.20
CA ASP A 720 -18.50 -27.04 -25.38
C ASP A 720 -18.76 -27.83 -24.09
N ASN A 721 -17.80 -27.86 -23.17
CA ASN A 721 -17.81 -28.70 -21.97
C ASN A 721 -18.69 -28.16 -20.82
N ILE A 722 -19.58 -27.22 -21.11
CA ILE A 722 -20.39 -26.52 -20.09
C ILE A 722 -21.85 -26.94 -20.20
N HIS A 723 -22.39 -27.39 -19.08
CA HIS A 723 -23.79 -27.75 -18.92
C HIS A 723 -24.37 -27.01 -17.73
N LEU A 724 -25.19 -25.99 -17.99
CA LEU A 724 -25.74 -25.14 -16.95
C LEU A 724 -27.21 -24.83 -17.25
N ARG A 725 -28.04 -24.85 -16.21
CA ARG A 725 -29.40 -24.35 -16.26
C ARG A 725 -29.64 -23.41 -15.10
N PHE A 726 -30.09 -22.20 -15.39
CA PHE A 726 -30.43 -21.22 -14.36
C PHE A 726 -31.53 -20.27 -14.85
N ARG A 727 -32.17 -19.58 -13.91
CA ARG A 727 -33.21 -18.60 -14.21
C ARG A 727 -32.63 -17.19 -14.27
N SER A 728 -32.79 -16.54 -15.41
CA SER A 728 -32.35 -15.16 -15.64
C SER A 728 -33.12 -14.18 -14.74
N ARG A 729 -32.63 -12.95 -14.62
CA ARG A 729 -33.33 -11.83 -13.98
C ARG A 729 -34.57 -11.41 -14.76
N SER A 730 -34.55 -11.62 -16.07
CA SER A 730 -35.69 -11.41 -16.99
C SER A 730 -36.76 -12.50 -16.90
N ASN A 731 -36.61 -13.47 -15.97
CA ASN A 731 -37.48 -14.63 -15.75
C ASN A 731 -37.46 -15.73 -16.82
N ASP A 732 -36.49 -15.69 -17.74
CA ASP A 732 -36.25 -16.75 -18.73
C ASP A 732 -35.41 -17.89 -18.15
N ASP A 733 -35.65 -19.13 -18.59
CA ASP A 733 -34.80 -20.27 -18.29
C ASP A 733 -33.63 -20.29 -19.29
N VAL A 734 -32.42 -20.03 -18.80
CA VAL A 734 -31.20 -20.12 -19.59
C VAL A 734 -30.65 -21.54 -19.51
N VAL A 735 -30.45 -22.16 -20.67
CA VAL A 735 -29.88 -23.50 -20.82
C VAL A 735 -28.64 -23.40 -21.70
N VAL A 736 -27.50 -23.79 -21.14
CA VAL A 736 -26.24 -23.90 -21.87
C VAL A 736 -25.88 -25.38 -21.99
N LYS A 737 -25.70 -25.88 -23.21
CA LYS A 737 -25.36 -27.28 -23.46
C LYS A 737 -24.53 -27.44 -24.73
N ASP A 738 -23.40 -28.14 -24.63
CA ASP A 738 -22.54 -28.47 -25.78
C ASP A 738 -22.19 -27.21 -26.60
N GLY A 739 -21.87 -26.10 -25.92
CA GLY A 739 -21.55 -24.80 -26.54
C GLY A 739 -22.76 -23.97 -26.96
N SER A 740 -23.94 -24.58 -27.12
CA SER A 740 -25.18 -23.86 -27.47
C SER A 740 -25.83 -23.16 -26.27
N VAL A 741 -26.31 -21.93 -26.47
CA VAL A 741 -27.06 -21.16 -25.48
C VAL A 741 -28.50 -20.96 -25.94
N ASP A 742 -29.43 -21.34 -25.07
CA ASP A 742 -30.83 -20.95 -25.17
C ASP A 742 -31.23 -20.10 -23.96
N GLY A 743 -32.09 -19.10 -24.18
CA GLY A 743 -32.51 -18.10 -23.18
C GLY A 743 -31.67 -16.83 -23.14
N THR A 744 -32.18 -15.83 -22.41
CA THR A 744 -31.60 -14.47 -22.35
C THR A 744 -30.48 -14.37 -21.31
N LEU A 745 -29.28 -13.95 -21.74
CA LEU A 745 -28.13 -13.65 -20.90
C LEU A 745 -28.22 -12.23 -20.35
N ASP A 746 -28.29 -12.11 -19.03
CA ASP A 746 -28.32 -10.85 -18.30
C ASP A 746 -27.25 -10.81 -17.19
N LYS A 747 -27.38 -9.90 -16.22
CA LYS A 747 -26.44 -9.81 -15.10
C LYS A 747 -26.20 -11.15 -14.38
N ARG A 748 -27.19 -12.05 -14.29
CA ARG A 748 -27.01 -13.37 -13.63
C ARG A 748 -26.20 -14.37 -14.46
N ALA A 749 -26.04 -14.13 -15.74
CA ALA A 749 -25.22 -14.96 -16.60
C ALA A 749 -23.74 -14.60 -16.45
N ILE A 750 -23.42 -13.33 -16.67
CA ILE A 750 -22.05 -12.86 -16.94
C ILE A 750 -21.64 -11.63 -16.12
N GLY A 751 -22.54 -11.10 -15.30
CA GLY A 751 -22.29 -9.91 -14.50
C GLY A 751 -21.31 -10.15 -13.38
N ALA A 752 -20.57 -9.10 -13.00
CA ALA A 752 -19.77 -9.13 -11.78
C ALA A 752 -20.64 -9.46 -10.56
N GLU A 753 -20.11 -10.31 -9.68
CA GLU A 753 -20.69 -10.86 -8.43
C GLU A 753 -21.78 -11.92 -8.60
N ASP A 754 -22.58 -11.89 -9.68
CA ASP A 754 -23.76 -12.73 -9.89
C ASP A 754 -23.62 -13.73 -11.08
N GLY A 755 -22.50 -13.69 -11.81
CA GLY A 755 -22.31 -14.35 -13.10
C GLY A 755 -22.11 -15.87 -13.04
N ARG A 756 -23.20 -16.63 -13.09
CA ARG A 756 -23.17 -18.10 -12.99
C ARG A 756 -22.48 -18.81 -14.16
N LEU A 757 -22.61 -18.27 -15.37
CA LEU A 757 -21.96 -18.84 -16.55
C LEU A 757 -20.45 -18.63 -16.46
N LEU A 758 -20.03 -17.42 -16.06
CA LEU A 758 -18.62 -17.10 -15.88
C LEU A 758 -17.99 -17.95 -14.77
N ASP A 759 -18.66 -18.12 -13.64
CA ASP A 759 -18.22 -19.01 -12.56
C ASP A 759 -17.99 -20.44 -13.06
N ALA A 760 -18.94 -20.99 -13.84
CA ALA A 760 -18.84 -22.34 -14.38
C ALA A 760 -17.66 -22.49 -15.37
N ILE A 761 -17.42 -21.47 -16.22
CA ILE A 761 -16.27 -21.45 -17.14
C ILE A 761 -14.96 -21.49 -16.36
N VAL A 762 -14.79 -20.59 -15.38
CA VAL A 762 -13.54 -20.45 -14.63
C VAL A 762 -13.26 -21.71 -13.80
N GLN A 763 -14.27 -22.28 -13.14
CA GLN A 763 -14.12 -23.48 -12.32
C GLN A 763 -13.80 -24.73 -13.15
N THR A 764 -14.38 -24.88 -14.34
CA THR A 764 -14.21 -26.09 -15.16
C THR A 764 -12.98 -26.03 -16.06
N ASN A 765 -12.69 -24.86 -16.63
CA ASN A 765 -11.66 -24.68 -17.66
C ASN A 765 -10.40 -23.95 -17.16
N GLY A 766 -10.42 -23.45 -15.92
CA GLY A 766 -9.33 -22.71 -15.31
C GLY A 766 -9.34 -21.20 -15.61
N PRO A 767 -8.52 -20.42 -14.89
CA PRO A 767 -8.52 -18.96 -14.95
C PRO A 767 -8.06 -18.40 -16.29
N GLU A 768 -7.14 -19.07 -16.99
CA GLU A 768 -6.62 -18.60 -18.29
C GLU A 768 -7.71 -18.60 -19.37
N LYS A 769 -8.49 -19.69 -19.46
CA LYS A 769 -9.63 -19.77 -20.38
C LYS A 769 -10.76 -18.83 -19.97
N GLY A 770 -10.96 -18.63 -18.67
CA GLY A 770 -11.89 -17.62 -18.14
C GLY A 770 -11.52 -16.19 -18.54
N ALA A 771 -10.25 -15.82 -18.45
CA ALA A 771 -9.76 -14.50 -18.89
C ALA A 771 -9.93 -14.31 -20.40
N LYS A 772 -9.58 -15.32 -21.21
CA LYS A 772 -9.79 -15.27 -22.66
C LYS A 772 -11.27 -15.13 -23.02
N PHE A 773 -12.15 -15.90 -22.37
CA PHE A 773 -13.59 -15.77 -22.55
C PHE A 773 -14.07 -14.34 -22.24
N LEU A 774 -13.58 -13.73 -21.15
CA LEU A 774 -13.92 -12.34 -20.82
C LEU A 774 -13.46 -11.36 -21.89
N ASP A 775 -12.25 -11.52 -22.45
CA ASP A 775 -11.73 -10.68 -23.53
C ASP A 775 -12.62 -10.76 -24.79
N ASP A 776 -12.90 -11.99 -25.25
CA ASP A 776 -13.73 -12.25 -26.42
C ASP A 776 -15.17 -11.74 -26.20
N PHE A 777 -15.70 -11.94 -24.99
CA PHE A 777 -17.03 -11.49 -24.59
C PHE A 777 -17.15 -9.96 -24.52
N THR A 778 -16.14 -9.27 -23.98
CA THR A 778 -16.09 -7.80 -23.93
C THR A 778 -16.10 -7.21 -25.33
N GLN A 779 -15.28 -7.74 -26.23
CA GLN A 779 -15.23 -7.26 -27.62
C GLN A 779 -16.54 -7.54 -28.36
N LEU A 780 -17.11 -8.75 -28.20
CA LEU A 780 -18.37 -9.12 -28.84
C LEU A 780 -19.55 -8.26 -28.36
N SER A 781 -19.70 -8.10 -27.05
CA SER A 781 -20.81 -7.34 -26.46
C SER A 781 -20.76 -5.86 -26.82
N ILE A 782 -19.58 -5.26 -26.86
CA ILE A 782 -19.40 -3.86 -27.27
C ILE A 782 -19.62 -3.68 -28.78
N ALA A 783 -19.13 -4.62 -29.59
CA ALA A 783 -19.42 -4.64 -31.03
C ALA A 783 -20.92 -4.72 -31.28
N ALA A 784 -21.64 -5.53 -30.51
CA ALA A 784 -23.09 -5.66 -30.61
C ALA A 784 -23.83 -4.37 -30.25
N CYS A 785 -23.47 -3.73 -29.13
CA CYS A 785 -24.04 -2.43 -28.76
C CYS A 785 -23.77 -1.35 -29.82
N THR A 786 -22.59 -1.38 -30.43
CA THR A 786 -22.18 -0.39 -31.45
C THR A 786 -22.95 -0.60 -32.76
N ALA A 787 -23.04 -1.85 -33.23
CA ALA A 787 -23.69 -2.16 -34.50
C ALA A 787 -25.23 -2.07 -34.43
N LEU A 788 -25.83 -2.50 -33.31
CA LEU A 788 -27.29 -2.42 -33.12
C LEU A 788 -27.74 -0.99 -32.75
N GLY A 789 -26.84 -0.20 -32.17
CA GLY A 789 -27.13 1.12 -31.63
C GLY A 789 -27.95 1.03 -30.34
N PHE A 790 -27.41 1.58 -29.25
CA PHE A 790 -28.11 1.61 -27.98
C PHE A 790 -28.01 3.00 -27.36
N THR A 791 -29.16 3.65 -27.16
CA THR A 791 -29.24 5.03 -26.66
C THR A 791 -30.46 5.18 -25.77
N THR A 792 -30.39 6.09 -24.81
CA THR A 792 -31.55 6.48 -23.99
C THR A 792 -31.92 7.92 -24.23
N GLY A 793 -33.20 8.19 -24.43
CA GLY A 793 -33.76 9.52 -24.59
C GLY A 793 -34.58 9.96 -23.37
N ILE A 794 -35.10 11.19 -23.43
CA ILE A 794 -36.06 11.68 -22.42
C ILE A 794 -37.44 11.03 -22.59
N ASP A 795 -37.74 10.57 -23.80
CA ASP A 795 -38.96 9.89 -24.22
C ASP A 795 -39.09 8.46 -23.66
N ASP A 796 -37.98 7.83 -23.28
CA ASP A 796 -37.99 6.54 -22.58
C ASP A 796 -38.72 6.59 -21.22
N GLU A 797 -38.91 7.79 -20.68
CA GLU A 797 -39.64 8.01 -19.43
C GLU A 797 -41.05 8.60 -19.67
N ASP A 798 -41.52 8.68 -20.92
CA ASP A 798 -42.86 9.22 -21.22
C ASP A 798 -43.93 8.23 -20.78
N LEU A 799 -44.90 8.76 -20.05
CA LEU A 799 -46.10 8.05 -19.63
C LEU A 799 -47.30 8.64 -20.36
N SER A 800 -48.30 7.83 -20.66
CA SER A 800 -49.53 8.29 -21.25
C SER A 800 -50.26 9.27 -20.31
N PRO A 801 -51.07 10.19 -20.87
CA PRO A 801 -51.91 11.07 -20.07
C PRO A 801 -52.83 10.33 -19.09
N GLU A 802 -53.24 9.10 -19.44
CA GLU A 802 -54.09 8.25 -18.61
C GLU A 802 -53.35 7.78 -17.35
N SER A 803 -52.13 7.27 -17.50
CA SER A 803 -51.29 6.87 -16.37
C SER A 803 -50.87 8.03 -15.50
N LEU A 804 -50.56 9.20 -16.08
CA LEU A 804 -50.26 10.42 -15.32
C LEU A 804 -51.44 10.83 -14.42
N ALA A 805 -52.66 10.80 -14.96
CA ALA A 805 -53.87 11.06 -14.18
C ALA A 805 -54.10 10.02 -13.09
N ALA A 806 -53.79 8.74 -13.37
CA ALA A 806 -53.87 7.67 -12.37
C ALA A 806 -52.83 7.83 -11.24
N ILE A 807 -51.61 8.26 -11.56
CA ILE A 807 -50.55 8.56 -10.60
C ILE A 807 -50.92 9.76 -9.72
N GLU A 808 -51.46 10.84 -10.31
CA GLU A 808 -51.98 11.98 -9.55
C GLU A 808 -53.09 11.55 -8.59
N LYS A 809 -54.01 10.71 -9.06
CA LYS A 809 -55.08 10.16 -8.23
C LYS A 809 -54.53 9.31 -7.08
N ALA A 810 -53.57 8.42 -7.33
CA ALA A 810 -52.94 7.62 -6.28
C ALA A 810 -52.24 8.49 -5.22
N ASN A 811 -51.55 9.54 -5.64
CA ASN A 811 -50.92 10.50 -4.74
C ASN A 811 -51.95 11.32 -3.94
N ALA A 812 -53.07 11.70 -4.56
CA ALA A 812 -54.17 12.39 -3.88
C ALA A 812 -54.87 11.49 -2.84
N ASP A 813 -55.11 10.22 -3.18
CA ASP A 813 -55.68 9.22 -2.27
C ASP A 813 -54.77 9.02 -1.06
N ALA A 814 -53.45 8.91 -1.26
CA ALA A 814 -52.48 8.81 -0.17
C ALA A 814 -52.49 10.04 0.75
N ARG A 815 -52.60 11.25 0.20
CA ARG A 815 -52.73 12.49 0.99
C ARG A 815 -54.02 12.49 1.82
N LYS A 816 -55.13 12.04 1.24
CA LYS A 816 -56.41 11.96 1.93
C LYS A 816 -56.37 10.98 3.10
N LEU A 817 -55.74 9.82 2.93
CA LEU A 817 -55.53 8.86 4.02
C LEU A 817 -54.73 9.49 5.18
N VAL A 818 -53.73 10.31 4.87
CA VAL A 818 -52.96 11.04 5.91
C VAL A 818 -53.82 12.09 6.61
N GLU A 819 -54.72 12.77 5.90
CA GLU A 819 -55.66 13.72 6.50
C GLU A 819 -56.65 13.00 7.43
N ASP A 820 -57.22 11.88 6.99
CA ASP A 820 -58.12 11.03 7.80
C ASP A 820 -57.43 10.54 9.08
N GLU A 821 -56.16 10.12 8.98
CA GLU A 821 -55.35 9.69 10.13
C GLU A 821 -55.01 10.85 11.09
N LEU A 822 -54.77 12.05 10.55
CA LEU A 822 -54.55 13.26 11.36
C LEU A 822 -55.83 13.71 12.09
N GLU A 823 -57.00 13.52 11.47
CA GLU A 823 -58.29 13.74 12.12
C GLU A 823 -58.52 12.74 13.26
N ALA A 824 -58.23 11.45 13.04
CA ALA A 824 -58.32 10.40 14.06
C ALA A 824 -57.39 10.68 15.27
N PHE A 825 -56.24 11.32 15.05
CA PHE A 825 -55.32 11.70 16.12
C PHE A 825 -55.80 12.89 16.98
N GLY A 826 -56.58 13.81 16.41
CA GLY A 826 -57.07 15.01 17.10
C GLY A 826 -55.96 15.96 17.59
N LYS A 827 -56.27 16.85 18.56
CA LYS A 827 -55.31 17.87 19.05
C LYS A 827 -54.21 17.31 19.96
N ASP A 828 -54.55 16.38 20.85
CA ASP A 828 -53.67 15.87 21.91
C ASP A 828 -53.42 14.35 21.87
N GLY A 829 -53.99 13.61 20.91
CA GLY A 829 -53.83 12.14 20.82
C GLY A 829 -54.47 11.35 21.96
N LYS A 830 -55.31 11.99 22.80
CA LYS A 830 -56.02 11.34 23.90
C LYS A 830 -57.15 10.47 23.33
N GLY A 831 -56.92 9.16 23.29
CA GLY A 831 -57.85 8.16 22.74
C GLY A 831 -57.38 7.53 21.42
N TYR A 832 -56.21 7.92 20.92
CA TYR A 832 -55.61 7.32 19.73
C TYR A 832 -54.98 5.97 20.05
N GLU A 833 -55.23 4.96 19.21
CA GLU A 833 -54.70 3.61 19.39
C GLU A 833 -53.17 3.61 19.22
N THR A 834 -52.46 3.17 20.26
CA THR A 834 -50.99 3.17 20.27
C THR A 834 -50.45 1.79 19.99
N ARG A 835 -49.41 1.71 19.17
CA ARG A 835 -48.64 0.48 19.05
C ARG A 835 -47.89 0.21 20.37
N PRO A 836 -47.77 -1.06 20.80
CA PRO A 836 -47.03 -1.40 22.02
C PRO A 836 -45.61 -0.81 22.02
N GLY A 837 -45.24 -0.12 23.11
CA GLY A 837 -43.90 0.46 23.29
C GLY A 837 -43.63 1.76 22.52
N ARG A 838 -44.64 2.35 21.85
CA ARG A 838 -44.53 3.63 21.15
C ARG A 838 -45.43 4.70 21.79
N THR A 839 -45.02 5.96 21.66
CA THR A 839 -45.91 7.08 22.01
C THR A 839 -47.02 7.23 20.96
N PRO A 840 -48.17 7.87 21.29
CA PRO A 840 -49.20 8.21 20.31
C PRO A 840 -48.66 8.96 19.09
N ARG A 841 -47.71 9.87 19.30
CA ARG A 841 -47.10 10.66 18.23
C ARG A 841 -46.19 9.83 17.33
N GLU A 842 -45.41 8.92 17.91
CA GLU A 842 -44.58 8.00 17.11
C GLU A 842 -45.44 7.02 16.32
N THR A 843 -46.55 6.55 16.91
CA THR A 843 -47.50 5.66 16.22
C THR A 843 -48.13 6.37 15.02
N LEU A 844 -48.57 7.63 15.20
CA LEU A 844 -49.08 8.46 14.11
C LEU A 844 -48.06 8.63 12.98
N GLU A 845 -46.82 9.02 13.30
CA GLU A 845 -45.79 9.23 12.30
C GLU A 845 -45.44 7.93 11.55
N GLU A 846 -45.45 6.79 12.24
CA GLU A 846 -45.21 5.48 11.64
C GLU A 846 -46.37 5.06 10.71
N ASN A 847 -47.62 5.23 11.14
CA ASN A 847 -48.79 4.96 10.30
C ASN A 847 -48.79 5.85 9.04
N ILE A 848 -48.54 7.16 9.18
CA ILE A 848 -48.45 8.07 8.04
C ILE A 848 -47.33 7.67 7.09
N MET A 849 -46.16 7.28 7.60
CA MET A 849 -45.06 6.81 6.73
C MET A 849 -45.45 5.57 5.93
N VAL A 850 -46.14 4.60 6.55
CA VAL A 850 -46.64 3.40 5.84
C VAL A 850 -47.63 3.79 4.75
N MET A 851 -48.61 4.64 5.05
CA MET A 851 -49.60 5.09 4.06
C MET A 851 -48.97 5.82 2.87
N LEU A 852 -47.98 6.68 3.13
CA LEU A 852 -47.27 7.40 2.07
C LEU A 852 -46.34 6.50 1.25
N ASP A 853 -45.70 5.50 1.87
CA ASP A 853 -44.89 4.51 1.18
C ASP A 853 -45.78 3.59 0.31
N GLU A 854 -46.96 3.20 0.78
CA GLU A 854 -47.98 2.47 -0.03
C GLU A 854 -48.49 3.31 -1.21
N GLY A 855 -48.74 4.61 -0.99
CA GLY A 855 -49.12 5.56 -2.03
C GLY A 855 -48.05 5.67 -3.12
N LYS A 856 -46.79 5.80 -2.71
CA LYS A 856 -45.63 5.78 -3.62
C LYS A 856 -45.57 4.47 -4.40
N GLN A 857 -45.77 3.33 -3.74
CA GLN A 857 -45.69 2.03 -4.39
C GLN A 857 -46.76 1.89 -5.47
N LYS A 858 -48.02 2.26 -5.19
CA LYS A 858 -49.10 2.25 -6.20
C LYS A 858 -48.78 3.15 -7.40
N ALA A 859 -48.30 4.37 -7.15
CA ALA A 859 -47.88 5.28 -8.21
C ALA A 859 -46.71 4.69 -9.04
N GLY A 860 -45.76 4.04 -8.36
CA GLY A 860 -44.63 3.36 -9.01
C GLY A 860 -45.05 2.16 -9.85
N ASP A 861 -45.97 1.33 -9.35
CA ASP A 861 -46.47 0.14 -10.06
C ASP A 861 -47.22 0.54 -11.35
N ILE A 862 -48.04 1.60 -11.31
CA ILE A 862 -48.70 2.15 -12.51
C ILE A 862 -47.66 2.56 -13.57
N ALA A 863 -46.65 3.34 -13.17
CA ALA A 863 -45.58 3.75 -14.08
C ALA A 863 -44.79 2.54 -14.61
N LYS A 864 -44.52 1.55 -13.75
CA LYS A 864 -43.77 0.35 -14.09
C LYS A 864 -44.49 -0.52 -15.12
N ASP A 865 -45.79 -0.72 -14.96
CA ASP A 865 -46.58 -1.56 -15.87
C ASP A 865 -46.65 -0.97 -17.28
N GLU A 866 -46.78 0.36 -17.40
CA GLU A 866 -46.75 1.03 -18.70
C GLU A 866 -45.35 1.01 -19.34
N LEU A 867 -44.31 1.30 -18.56
CA LEU A 867 -42.92 1.23 -19.05
C LEU A 867 -42.55 -0.20 -19.50
N ASN A 868 -43.08 -1.23 -18.85
CA ASN A 868 -42.87 -2.61 -19.29
C ASN A 868 -43.61 -2.94 -20.60
N GLN A 869 -44.77 -2.34 -20.86
CA GLN A 869 -45.48 -2.54 -22.14
C GLN A 869 -44.68 -1.98 -23.32
N SER A 870 -43.99 -0.86 -23.13
CA SER A 870 -43.02 -0.33 -24.11
C SER A 870 -41.64 -1.00 -24.06
N GLY A 871 -41.43 -1.94 -23.12
CA GLY A 871 -40.12 -2.47 -22.74
C GLY A 871 -39.36 -3.22 -23.83
N SER A 872 -40.02 -3.65 -24.91
CA SER A 872 -39.31 -4.28 -26.04
C SER A 872 -38.48 -3.27 -26.87
N THR A 873 -38.91 -2.01 -26.90
CA THR A 873 -38.30 -0.92 -27.69
C THR A 873 -37.64 0.15 -26.81
N ASN A 874 -37.97 0.20 -25.52
CA ASN A 874 -37.45 1.18 -24.58
C ASN A 874 -36.08 0.75 -24.02
N ALA A 875 -35.04 1.54 -24.31
CA ALA A 875 -33.67 1.23 -23.92
C ALA A 875 -33.44 1.36 -22.40
N ALA A 876 -34.08 2.33 -21.74
CA ALA A 876 -33.96 2.52 -20.30
C ALA A 876 -34.54 1.34 -19.52
N VAL A 877 -35.68 0.81 -19.99
CA VAL A 877 -36.32 -0.39 -19.42
C VAL A 877 -35.43 -1.62 -19.64
N ASN A 878 -34.85 -1.78 -20.84
CA ASN A 878 -33.92 -2.86 -21.13
C ASN A 878 -32.70 -2.86 -20.20
N MET A 879 -32.12 -1.68 -19.88
CA MET A 879 -31.02 -1.58 -18.91
C MET A 879 -31.44 -1.98 -17.49
N ALA A 880 -32.65 -1.59 -17.07
CA ALA A 880 -33.16 -1.88 -15.74
C ALA A 880 -33.53 -3.37 -15.55
N ILE A 881 -34.12 -4.00 -16.58
CA ILE A 881 -34.50 -5.42 -16.57
C ILE A 881 -33.25 -6.31 -16.63
N SER A 882 -32.35 -6.04 -17.58
CA SER A 882 -31.08 -6.79 -17.73
C SER A 882 -30.15 -6.63 -16.52
N GLY A 883 -30.32 -5.54 -15.77
CA GLY A 883 -29.46 -5.21 -14.63
C GLY A 883 -28.13 -4.57 -15.04
N ALA A 884 -28.03 -4.06 -16.27
CA ALA A 884 -26.88 -3.34 -16.77
C ALA A 884 -26.64 -2.04 -15.96
N ARG A 885 -27.67 -1.20 -15.82
CA ARG A 885 -27.61 0.03 -15.03
C ARG A 885 -29.01 0.47 -14.60
N GLY A 886 -29.12 0.95 -13.36
CA GLY A 886 -30.38 1.38 -12.78
C GLY A 886 -31.29 0.22 -12.34
N SER A 887 -32.44 0.58 -11.79
CA SER A 887 -33.50 -0.36 -11.40
C SER A 887 -34.84 0.18 -11.89
N MET A 888 -35.86 -0.68 -11.97
CA MET A 888 -37.22 -0.22 -12.27
C MET A 888 -37.69 0.84 -11.27
N ASP A 889 -37.32 0.71 -10.00
CA ASP A 889 -37.68 1.71 -8.98
C ASP A 889 -37.09 3.09 -9.31
N ASN A 890 -35.86 3.17 -9.84
CA ASN A 890 -35.28 4.44 -10.25
C ASN A 890 -36.06 5.08 -11.41
N LEU A 891 -36.44 4.29 -12.41
CA LEU A 891 -37.27 4.76 -13.52
C LEU A 891 -38.65 5.24 -13.04
N THR A 892 -39.28 4.50 -12.14
CA THR A 892 -40.58 4.90 -11.57
C THR A 892 -40.50 6.18 -10.74
N MET A 893 -39.36 6.47 -10.11
CA MET A 893 -39.15 7.75 -9.41
C MET A 893 -38.91 8.91 -10.39
N MET A 894 -38.26 8.66 -11.53
CA MET A 894 -38.00 9.67 -12.57
C MET A 894 -39.27 10.04 -13.34
N ALA A 895 -40.10 9.05 -13.68
CA ALA A 895 -41.34 9.22 -14.44
C ALA A 895 -42.57 9.48 -13.56
N GLY A 896 -42.74 8.72 -12.47
CA GLY A 896 -43.97 8.65 -11.68
C GLY A 896 -43.99 9.54 -10.43
N SER A 897 -43.37 9.10 -9.33
CA SER A 897 -43.34 9.87 -8.07
C SER A 897 -42.14 9.51 -7.18
N ILE A 898 -41.49 10.52 -6.60
CA ILE A 898 -40.29 10.34 -5.75
C ILE A 898 -40.66 9.80 -4.35
N GLY A 899 -41.73 10.35 -3.76
CA GLY A 899 -42.26 9.97 -2.45
C GLY A 899 -41.73 10.78 -1.27
N GLN A 900 -41.71 10.17 -0.08
CA GLN A 900 -41.43 10.88 1.17
C GLN A 900 -39.94 11.13 1.41
N ALA A 901 -39.54 12.40 1.56
CA ALA A 901 -38.21 12.78 2.02
C ALA A 901 -38.03 12.48 3.51
N LYS A 902 -36.95 11.76 3.85
CA LYS A 902 -36.68 11.31 5.22
C LYS A 902 -35.37 11.93 5.71
N VAL A 903 -35.33 12.29 7.00
CA VAL A 903 -34.11 12.69 7.71
C VAL A 903 -33.96 11.84 8.97
N ARG A 904 -32.88 11.07 9.10
CA ARG A 904 -32.64 10.12 10.22
C ARG A 904 -33.80 9.15 10.48
N GLY A 905 -34.44 8.67 9.40
CA GLY A 905 -35.57 7.75 9.48
C GLY A 905 -36.90 8.37 9.93
N LYS A 906 -36.99 9.71 10.00
CA LYS A 906 -38.22 10.44 10.30
C LYS A 906 -38.59 11.39 9.17
N ARG A 907 -39.85 11.82 9.10
CA ARG A 907 -40.25 12.93 8.22
C ARG A 907 -39.60 14.24 8.67
N LEU A 908 -39.65 15.28 7.83
CA LEU A 908 -39.00 16.55 8.13
C LEU A 908 -39.65 17.23 9.36
N GLU A 909 -38.92 17.26 10.47
CA GLU A 909 -39.39 17.91 11.70
C GLU A 909 -38.71 19.25 12.00
N ARG A 910 -37.44 19.38 11.61
CA ARG A 910 -36.61 20.54 11.91
C ARG A 910 -36.83 21.66 10.91
N GLY A 911 -37.06 22.86 11.41
CA GLY A 911 -37.29 24.06 10.62
C GLY A 911 -37.52 25.28 11.51
N TYR A 912 -38.48 26.12 11.12
CA TYR A 912 -38.97 27.24 11.93
C TYR A 912 -39.81 26.77 13.12
N HIS A 913 -40.18 27.70 14.01
CA HIS A 913 -41.02 27.40 15.17
C HIS A 913 -42.36 26.75 14.75
N ASP A 914 -42.54 25.48 15.11
CA ASP A 914 -43.66 24.58 14.77
C ASP A 914 -43.94 24.36 13.28
N ARG A 915 -42.97 24.54 12.37
CA ARG A 915 -43.16 24.27 10.93
C ARG A 915 -41.85 24.06 10.19
N VAL A 916 -41.86 23.30 9.10
CA VAL A 916 -40.64 23.03 8.32
C VAL A 916 -40.22 24.26 7.51
N LEU A 917 -41.12 24.83 6.71
CA LEU A 917 -40.89 26.04 5.90
C LEU A 917 -41.85 27.17 6.29
N ALA A 918 -41.47 28.41 5.94
CA ALA A 918 -42.28 29.59 6.22
C ALA A 918 -43.61 29.63 5.44
N HIS A 919 -43.70 28.89 4.34
CA HIS A 919 -44.89 28.75 3.48
C HIS A 919 -46.01 27.92 4.13
N PHE A 920 -45.68 27.08 5.12
CA PHE A 920 -46.66 26.21 5.78
C PHE A 920 -47.21 26.84 7.07
N LYS A 921 -48.42 26.40 7.44
CA LYS A 921 -49.06 26.79 8.70
C LYS A 921 -48.29 26.21 9.89
N ARG A 922 -48.29 26.93 11.01
CA ARG A 922 -47.69 26.43 12.26
C ARG A 922 -48.49 25.23 12.76
N GLY A 923 -47.79 24.21 13.26
CA GLY A 923 -48.37 22.95 13.71
C GLY A 923 -48.75 21.99 12.57
N GLY A 924 -48.49 22.34 11.30
CA GLY A 924 -48.79 21.50 10.14
C GLY A 924 -48.10 20.12 10.22
N ARG A 925 -48.87 19.06 9.93
CA ARG A 925 -48.43 17.66 9.90
C ARG A 925 -48.90 16.92 8.66
N GLY A 926 -49.49 17.64 7.71
CA GLY A 926 -49.93 17.07 6.44
C GLY A 926 -48.76 16.50 5.64
N ALA A 927 -49.07 15.73 4.60
CA ALA A 927 -48.06 15.11 3.74
C ALA A 927 -47.09 16.15 3.16
N LEU A 928 -47.61 17.25 2.58
CA LEU A 928 -46.80 18.32 1.98
C LEU A 928 -45.99 19.11 3.03
N ASP A 929 -46.56 19.39 4.21
CA ASP A 929 -45.89 20.13 5.28
C ASP A 929 -44.60 19.45 5.76
N ARG A 930 -44.54 18.12 5.60
CA ARG A 930 -43.49 17.23 6.14
C ARG A 930 -42.65 16.55 5.06
N GLY A 931 -42.74 17.01 3.81
CA GLY A 931 -41.84 16.61 2.73
C GLY A 931 -42.24 15.39 1.92
N PHE A 932 -43.53 15.15 1.73
CA PHE A 932 -44.00 14.26 0.68
C PHE A 932 -43.87 14.93 -0.69
N ILE A 933 -43.08 14.33 -1.59
CA ILE A 933 -42.82 14.83 -2.94
C ILE A 933 -43.67 14.03 -3.89
N SER A 934 -44.72 14.66 -4.41
CA SER A 934 -45.64 14.04 -5.35
C SER A 934 -45.13 14.04 -6.78
N ASN A 935 -44.38 15.08 -7.16
CA ASN A 935 -43.86 15.23 -8.51
C ASN A 935 -42.68 14.29 -8.76
N SER A 936 -42.46 14.00 -10.03
CA SER A 936 -41.30 13.25 -10.53
C SER A 936 -40.21 14.19 -11.04
N PHE A 937 -39.01 13.67 -11.29
CA PHE A 937 -37.93 14.49 -11.86
C PHE A 937 -38.27 15.01 -13.26
N LYS A 938 -39.00 14.22 -14.06
CA LYS A 938 -39.44 14.60 -15.39
C LYS A 938 -40.45 15.73 -15.41
N ARG A 939 -41.43 15.68 -14.50
CA ARG A 939 -42.44 16.76 -14.35
C ARG A 939 -41.83 18.04 -13.77
N GLY A 940 -40.78 17.90 -12.97
CA GLY A 940 -40.13 18.99 -12.26
C GLY A 940 -40.68 19.18 -10.85
N LEU A 941 -39.81 19.62 -9.95
CA LEU A 941 -40.11 19.78 -8.53
C LEU A 941 -40.61 21.19 -8.21
N GLU A 942 -41.59 21.30 -7.31
CA GLU A 942 -41.94 22.59 -6.73
C GLU A 942 -40.81 23.15 -5.85
N PRO A 943 -40.69 24.47 -5.64
CA PRO A 943 -39.63 25.04 -4.79
C PRO A 943 -39.58 24.47 -3.37
N THR A 944 -40.75 24.14 -2.81
CA THR A 944 -40.90 23.49 -1.49
C THR A 944 -40.39 22.05 -1.51
N GLU A 945 -40.78 21.27 -2.51
CA GLU A 945 -40.33 19.89 -2.73
C GLU A 945 -38.82 19.83 -2.99
N PHE A 946 -38.29 20.72 -3.83
CA PHE A 946 -36.87 20.81 -4.14
C PHE A 946 -36.03 21.04 -2.89
N PHE A 947 -36.43 22.00 -2.04
CA PHE A 947 -35.70 22.27 -0.80
C PHE A 947 -35.77 21.08 0.16
N MET A 948 -36.95 20.47 0.34
CA MET A 948 -37.14 19.31 1.22
C MET A 948 -36.34 18.09 0.74
N LEU A 949 -36.30 17.83 -0.57
CA LEU A 949 -35.47 16.79 -1.17
C LEU A 949 -33.99 17.08 -0.95
N SER A 950 -33.56 18.34 -1.13
CA SER A 950 -32.17 18.75 -0.93
C SER A 950 -31.69 18.53 0.51
N VAL A 951 -32.56 18.72 1.50
CA VAL A 951 -32.25 18.42 2.91
C VAL A 951 -32.00 16.92 3.12
N SER A 952 -32.82 16.05 2.53
CA SER A 952 -32.63 14.59 2.59
C SER A 952 -31.37 14.14 1.83
N GLY A 953 -31.12 14.72 0.65
CA GLY A 953 -29.91 14.49 -0.12
C GLY A 953 -28.64 14.87 0.64
N ARG A 954 -28.67 15.97 1.39
CA ARG A 954 -27.54 16.41 2.22
C ARG A 954 -27.20 15.40 3.33
N GLU A 955 -28.19 14.76 3.93
CA GLU A 955 -27.93 13.69 4.91
C GLU A 955 -27.19 12.52 4.26
N SER A 956 -27.64 12.08 3.09
CA SER A 956 -27.01 10.96 2.37
C SER A 956 -25.53 11.23 2.06
N LEU A 957 -25.20 12.47 1.67
CA LEU A 957 -23.82 12.91 1.46
C LEU A 957 -22.99 12.88 2.76
N VAL A 958 -23.57 13.35 3.87
CA VAL A 958 -22.90 13.35 5.17
C VAL A 958 -22.70 11.92 5.70
N ASP A 959 -23.69 11.05 5.56
CA ASP A 959 -23.58 9.65 5.99
C ASP A 959 -22.51 8.91 5.20
N THR A 960 -22.46 9.12 3.87
CA THR A 960 -21.40 8.55 3.01
C THR A 960 -20.00 8.99 3.48
N ALA A 961 -19.82 10.28 3.79
CA ALA A 961 -18.54 10.80 4.29
C ALA A 961 -18.16 10.21 5.67
N VAL A 962 -19.11 10.10 6.60
CA VAL A 962 -18.87 9.54 7.94
C VAL A 962 -18.62 8.04 7.88
N ARG A 963 -19.39 7.30 7.06
CA ARG A 963 -19.25 5.85 6.89
C ARG A 963 -17.88 5.50 6.30
N THR A 964 -17.36 6.31 5.38
CA THR A 964 -16.02 6.13 4.81
C THR A 964 -14.94 6.15 5.90
N ALA A 965 -14.97 7.15 6.79
CA ALA A 965 -14.00 7.27 7.87
C ALA A 965 -14.11 6.13 8.91
N LYS A 966 -15.34 5.77 9.30
CA LYS A 966 -15.59 4.68 10.27
C LYS A 966 -15.18 3.32 9.72
N SER A 967 -15.55 3.03 8.47
CA SER A 967 -15.28 1.74 7.83
C SER A 967 -13.78 1.54 7.64
N GLY A 968 -13.06 2.55 7.14
CA GLY A 968 -11.60 2.47 7.00
C GLY A 968 -10.87 2.30 8.34
N TYR A 969 -11.34 2.96 9.41
CA TYR A 969 -10.78 2.76 10.75
C TYR A 969 -11.07 1.36 11.31
N MET A 970 -12.29 0.87 11.16
CA MET A 970 -12.70 -0.48 11.59
C MET A 970 -11.88 -1.54 10.85
N GLN A 971 -11.80 -1.45 9.53
CA GLN A 971 -11.03 -2.36 8.70
C GLN A 971 -9.56 -2.40 9.13
N ARG A 972 -8.93 -1.23 9.34
CA ARG A 972 -7.55 -1.19 9.83
C ARG A 972 -7.38 -1.90 11.18
N ARG A 973 -8.34 -1.75 12.09
CA ARG A 973 -8.30 -2.44 13.39
C ARG A 973 -8.41 -3.96 13.23
N LEU A 974 -9.25 -4.42 12.31
CA LEU A 974 -9.40 -5.85 12.02
C LEU A 974 -8.13 -6.41 11.38
N ILE A 975 -7.60 -5.76 10.34
CA ILE A 975 -6.34 -6.16 9.69
C ILE A 975 -5.21 -6.22 10.73
N ASN A 976 -4.98 -5.15 11.49
CA ASN A 976 -3.93 -5.14 12.52
C ASN A 976 -4.10 -6.21 13.62
N ALA A 977 -5.31 -6.74 13.82
CA ALA A 977 -5.58 -7.77 14.81
C ALA A 977 -5.48 -9.19 14.25
N MET A 978 -5.53 -9.35 12.92
CA MET A 978 -5.53 -10.65 12.23
C MET A 978 -4.31 -10.86 11.31
N ASP A 979 -3.49 -9.83 11.08
CA ASP A 979 -2.31 -9.85 10.20
C ASP A 979 -1.26 -10.91 10.60
N ASP A 980 -1.27 -11.34 11.86
CA ASP A 980 -0.36 -12.35 12.38
C ASP A 980 -0.86 -13.79 12.24
N LEU A 981 -2.09 -13.99 11.78
CA LEU A 981 -2.70 -15.31 11.57
C LEU A 981 -2.23 -15.92 10.25
N LYS A 982 -1.74 -17.16 10.31
CA LYS A 982 -1.28 -17.92 9.16
C LYS A 982 -1.72 -19.38 9.27
N VAL A 983 -2.02 -19.98 8.12
CA VAL A 983 -2.19 -21.43 8.00
C VAL A 983 -0.81 -22.08 8.06
N TYR A 984 -0.65 -23.07 8.91
CA TYR A 984 0.57 -23.87 9.01
C TYR A 984 0.41 -25.16 8.22
N ASP A 985 1.51 -25.62 7.65
CA ASP A 985 1.60 -26.91 6.95
C ASP A 985 1.72 -28.06 7.97
N ASP A 986 0.64 -28.30 8.71
CA ASP A 986 0.44 -29.48 9.54
C ASP A 986 -0.76 -30.29 9.03
N GLU A 987 -0.94 -31.52 9.54
CA GLU A 987 -1.95 -32.47 9.03
C GLU A 987 -3.38 -31.90 9.00
N MET A 988 -3.70 -30.93 9.86
CA MET A 988 -5.02 -30.32 9.95
C MET A 988 -5.08 -28.89 9.39
N LEU A 989 -4.01 -28.37 8.78
CA LEU A 989 -3.94 -26.97 8.30
C LEU A 989 -4.34 -25.95 9.38
N SER A 990 -3.74 -26.07 10.56
CA SER A 990 -4.11 -25.24 11.71
C SER A 990 -3.75 -23.78 11.50
N VAL A 991 -4.64 -22.89 11.95
CA VAL A 991 -4.41 -21.44 11.90
C VAL A 991 -3.75 -21.02 13.19
N ARG A 992 -2.54 -20.47 13.09
CA ARG A 992 -1.77 -20.01 14.24
C ARG A 992 -1.32 -18.58 14.10
N ASN A 993 -1.15 -17.93 15.24
CA ASN A 993 -0.60 -16.58 15.30
C ASN A 993 0.94 -16.58 15.35
N THR A 994 1.57 -15.40 15.33
CA THR A 994 3.05 -15.27 15.42
C THR A 994 3.67 -15.80 16.71
N ALA A 995 2.88 -15.94 17.78
CA ALA A 995 3.30 -16.58 19.04
C ALA A 995 3.10 -18.11 19.02
N ASN A 996 2.85 -18.69 17.84
CA ASN A 996 2.58 -20.12 17.61
C ASN A 996 1.40 -20.65 18.43
N ARG A 997 0.40 -19.80 18.69
CA ARG A 997 -0.85 -20.21 19.34
C ARG A 997 -1.85 -20.63 18.30
N ILE A 998 -2.45 -21.80 18.50
CA ILE A 998 -3.53 -22.32 17.66
C ILE A 998 -4.79 -21.50 17.94
N ILE A 999 -5.33 -20.90 16.89
CA ILE A 999 -6.59 -20.16 16.90
C ILE A 999 -7.71 -21.03 16.33
N GLN A 1000 -7.42 -21.76 15.25
CA GLN A 1000 -8.30 -22.78 14.69
C GLN A 1000 -7.50 -24.07 14.47
N PHE A 1001 -8.09 -25.21 14.81
CA PHE A 1001 -7.47 -26.51 14.58
C PHE A 1001 -7.44 -26.90 13.10
N SER A 1002 -8.46 -26.48 12.35
CA SER A 1002 -8.53 -26.58 10.89
C SER A 1002 -8.92 -25.22 10.31
N TYR A 1003 -8.27 -24.81 9.22
CA TYR A 1003 -8.68 -23.63 8.46
C TYR A 1003 -10.15 -23.75 8.06
N GLY A 1004 -10.96 -22.71 8.30
CA GLY A 1004 -12.38 -22.70 7.92
C GLY A 1004 -13.28 -23.76 8.59
N GLU A 1005 -12.75 -24.59 9.51
CA GLU A 1005 -13.38 -25.83 10.00
C GLU A 1005 -13.52 -26.96 8.95
N ASP A 1006 -13.19 -26.70 7.69
CA ASP A 1006 -13.31 -27.63 6.54
C ASP A 1006 -12.01 -27.83 5.75
N GLY A 1007 -11.02 -26.95 5.92
CA GLY A 1007 -9.73 -26.99 5.22
C GLY A 1007 -9.80 -26.52 3.77
N ILE A 1008 -10.86 -25.81 3.37
CA ILE A 1008 -11.10 -25.36 1.99
C ILE A 1008 -10.86 -23.84 1.91
N ASP A 1009 -10.20 -23.37 0.85
CA ASP A 1009 -10.02 -21.94 0.52
C ASP A 1009 -11.22 -21.37 -0.25
#